data_AF-J2YUK2-F1
#
_entry.id   AF-J2YUK2-F1
#
_cell.length_a   1.000
_cell.length_b   1.000
_cell.length_c   1.000
_cell.angle_alpha   90.00
_cell.angle_beta   90.00
_cell.angle_gamma   90.00
#
_symmetry.space_group_name_H-M   'P 1'
#
loop_
_entity.id
_entity.type
_entity.pdbx_description
1 polymer ?
#
loop_
_entity_poly.entity_id
_entity_poly.type
_entity_poly.pdbx_seq_one_letter_code
_entity_poly.pdbx_strand_id
1 'polypeptide(L)'
;QAWPGFEDAAVPPENLGAYLRDFTALMEEFHIDGLLYGHFGDGCVHVRLAMPLETPEGVAHSRAFLQSAARICAAHGGSVSGEHGDGRARGELLRFMYSPEMLDLFARVKHVFDPGNLLNPGVLAAPMDEAEAASRARARALAARALAAQDGGGAGSSGNFGAGFVLGADAAGPAPGRGAADMPTSLRADGSAGSARASDDAAAAGSSRPSDVSGPLAVAGGQLELQPGVDPLDLNLRRVAARPMPADGGFAFTHDGGDFTAAVHRCTGVGKCRAGVPGTFMCPSYLATRDEKDVTRGRARILQEAANSQLVQAINSPEVLEALDLCLACKACSADCPAGVDMARYRSEALFRTYRGRLRPLSHYTLGWLPRLTRVTARVPGLAAVANAIMSVAPLRSLAFRIIGLDPRRGMPALQSGTVTAWARRRNLLADCVPAGDAASSFTATSSTAAPAAATSAAATSAAATDAREHGGTPASSNSAREHGGTPASSNSAREREAATASSTVSSPVLSGPRDPGGRPYALVWADSFSQTLDGAGARAVVDVLEANGFAPIVAPDACCGLTWITTGQLTGAKKHLASLLSILAPFAAAGIPIVGVEPSCTAVLRDDLADLLPEDPRSMLVSGATHTLAEVLSAVPESSRNLPSLEGVEIVAQPHCHHYSVMGWDTDQALLESLGARVTRLEGCCGLAGNFGMEAGHYDLSVAVASHSLLPSLSAQPDAVYLADGFSCRTQAAQLAGRGGVHLATLLAGRSA
;
A
#
# COMPACT_ATOMS: atom_id res chain seq x y z
N GLN A 1 13.28 -4.15 -9.39
CA GLN A 1 11.81 -4.16 -9.59
C GLN A 1 11.45 -5.48 -10.26
N ALA A 2 10.34 -6.13 -9.89
CA ALA A 2 9.96 -7.44 -10.43
C ALA A 2 8.84 -7.27 -11.46
N TRP A 3 9.08 -7.67 -12.70
CA TRP A 3 8.21 -7.45 -13.86
C TRP A 3 7.52 -8.73 -14.32
N PRO A 4 6.21 -8.69 -14.63
CA PRO A 4 5.54 -9.75 -15.37
C PRO A 4 5.95 -9.67 -16.84
N GLY A 5 7.04 -10.34 -17.21
CA GLY A 5 7.50 -10.42 -18.60
C GLY A 5 7.26 -11.79 -19.25
N PHE A 6 7.36 -12.86 -18.46
CA PHE A 6 7.33 -14.25 -18.92
C PHE A 6 6.57 -15.15 -17.92
N GLU A 7 5.48 -14.62 -17.36
CA GLU A 7 4.66 -15.29 -16.35
C GLU A 7 3.82 -16.40 -16.99
N ASP A 8 3.57 -17.54 -16.33
CA ASP A 8 2.64 -18.54 -16.85
C ASP A 8 3.08 -19.08 -18.24
N ALA A 9 4.37 -19.41 -18.33
CA ALA A 9 4.86 -20.26 -19.40
C ALA A 9 4.57 -21.72 -19.02
N ALA A 10 3.99 -22.47 -19.95
CA ALA A 10 3.56 -23.85 -19.70
C ALA A 10 4.32 -24.81 -20.61
N VAL A 11 4.93 -25.85 -20.03
CA VAL A 11 5.53 -26.97 -20.77
C VAL A 11 4.88 -28.28 -20.33
N PRO A 12 4.91 -29.36 -21.13
CA PRO A 12 4.52 -30.67 -20.66
C PRO A 12 5.19 -31.01 -19.31
N PRO A 13 4.46 -31.48 -18.28
CA PRO A 13 5.02 -31.70 -16.95
C PRO A 13 6.28 -32.58 -16.93
N GLU A 14 6.37 -33.54 -17.84
CA GLU A 14 7.55 -34.40 -18.05
C GLU A 14 8.81 -33.63 -18.50
N ASN A 15 8.65 -32.49 -19.15
CA ASN A 15 9.73 -31.63 -19.63
C ASN A 15 10.07 -30.49 -18.66
N LEU A 16 9.25 -30.24 -17.64
CA LEU A 16 9.38 -29.12 -16.71
C LEU A 16 10.77 -29.01 -16.07
N GLY A 17 11.32 -30.13 -15.60
CA GLY A 17 12.64 -30.13 -14.95
C GLY A 17 13.79 -29.78 -15.92
N ALA A 18 13.67 -30.10 -17.20
CA ALA A 18 14.64 -29.70 -18.21
C ALA A 18 14.46 -28.22 -18.58
N TYR A 19 13.22 -27.80 -18.81
CA TYR A 19 12.87 -26.40 -19.06
C TYR A 19 13.36 -25.45 -17.97
N LEU A 20 13.14 -25.77 -16.69
CA LEU A 20 13.58 -24.93 -15.58
C LEU A 20 15.10 -24.76 -15.55
N ARG A 21 15.88 -25.80 -15.86
CA ARG A 21 17.35 -25.70 -15.91
C ARG A 21 17.80 -24.77 -17.04
N ASP A 22 17.24 -24.92 -18.22
CA ASP A 22 17.59 -24.08 -19.37
C ASP A 22 17.13 -22.63 -19.15
N PHE A 23 15.96 -22.43 -18.54
CA PHE A 23 15.45 -21.10 -18.22
C PHE A 23 16.29 -20.40 -17.13
N THR A 24 16.70 -21.11 -16.08
CA THR A 24 17.62 -20.56 -15.07
C THR A 24 19.00 -20.26 -15.65
N ALA A 25 19.54 -21.12 -16.53
CA ALA A 25 20.79 -20.84 -17.23
C ALA A 25 20.69 -19.58 -18.12
N LEU A 26 19.55 -19.39 -18.81
CA LEU A 26 19.29 -18.18 -19.58
C LEU A 26 19.23 -16.93 -18.70
N MET A 27 18.60 -17.01 -17.52
CA MET A 27 18.57 -15.92 -16.55
C MET A 27 19.98 -15.53 -16.10
N GLU A 28 20.85 -16.51 -15.84
CA GLU A 28 22.26 -16.27 -15.49
C GLU A 28 23.02 -15.62 -16.66
N GLU A 29 22.84 -16.12 -17.90
CA GLU A 29 23.47 -15.59 -19.12
C GLU A 29 23.11 -14.12 -19.36
N PHE A 30 21.83 -13.77 -19.18
CA PHE A 30 21.35 -12.40 -19.36
C PHE A 30 21.51 -11.53 -18.10
N HIS A 31 22.07 -12.06 -17.00
CA HIS A 31 22.17 -11.34 -15.72
C HIS A 31 20.81 -10.80 -15.24
N ILE A 32 19.75 -11.60 -15.35
CA ILE A 32 18.40 -11.25 -14.90
C ILE A 32 18.03 -12.12 -13.71
N ASP A 33 17.88 -11.51 -12.54
CA ASP A 33 17.35 -12.18 -11.36
C ASP A 33 15.84 -12.41 -11.50
N GLY A 34 15.32 -13.45 -10.85
CA GLY A 34 13.88 -13.68 -10.83
C GLY A 34 13.42 -14.68 -9.78
N LEU A 35 12.16 -14.52 -9.37
CA LEU A 35 11.50 -15.42 -8.43
C LEU A 35 10.51 -16.31 -9.19
N LEU A 36 10.79 -17.61 -9.19
CA LEU A 36 9.92 -18.64 -9.78
C LEU A 36 8.84 -19.06 -8.77
N TYR A 37 7.60 -19.14 -9.22
CA TYR A 37 6.43 -19.58 -8.45
C TYR A 37 5.39 -20.18 -9.43
N GLY A 38 4.21 -20.59 -8.94
CA GLY A 38 3.13 -21.05 -9.81
C GLY A 38 2.74 -22.52 -9.67
N HIS A 39 2.03 -23.01 -10.69
CA HIS A 39 1.43 -24.33 -10.74
C HIS A 39 2.40 -25.37 -11.33
N PHE A 40 3.55 -25.57 -10.66
CA PHE A 40 4.58 -26.50 -11.13
C PHE A 40 4.04 -27.93 -11.38
N GLY A 41 3.02 -28.37 -10.63
CA GLY A 41 2.40 -29.69 -10.85
C GLY A 41 1.77 -29.85 -12.24
N ASP A 42 1.34 -28.75 -12.85
CA ASP A 42 0.69 -28.71 -14.16
C ASP A 42 1.64 -28.28 -15.28
N GLY A 43 2.94 -28.12 -14.98
CA GLY A 43 3.93 -27.63 -15.93
C GLY A 43 3.86 -26.13 -16.21
N CYS A 44 3.03 -25.40 -15.47
CA CYS A 44 2.81 -23.95 -15.58
C CYS A 44 3.69 -23.18 -14.58
N VAL A 45 4.59 -22.34 -15.09
CA VAL A 45 5.60 -21.61 -14.32
C VAL A 45 5.33 -20.11 -14.38
N HIS A 46 5.22 -19.50 -13.21
CA HIS A 46 5.18 -18.05 -13.02
C HIS A 46 6.56 -17.53 -12.61
N VAL A 47 6.91 -16.33 -13.06
CA VAL A 47 8.20 -15.72 -12.76
C VAL A 47 8.13 -14.20 -12.71
N ARG A 48 8.63 -13.65 -11.60
CA ARG A 48 8.86 -12.21 -11.44
C ARG A 48 10.30 -11.88 -11.81
N LEU A 49 10.52 -11.17 -12.92
CA LEU A 49 11.86 -10.91 -13.47
C LEU A 49 12.37 -9.50 -13.14
N ALA A 50 13.63 -9.38 -12.76
CA ALA A 50 14.30 -8.11 -12.50
C ALA A 50 14.82 -7.44 -13.79
N MET A 51 13.90 -7.10 -14.69
CA MET A 51 14.23 -6.56 -16.02
C MET A 51 14.77 -5.12 -15.95
N PRO A 52 15.90 -4.80 -16.61
CA PRO A 52 16.43 -3.44 -16.69
C PRO A 52 15.65 -2.62 -17.74
N LEU A 53 14.55 -1.97 -17.37
CA LEU A 53 13.68 -1.24 -18.32
C LEU A 53 13.91 0.28 -18.33
N GLU A 54 14.94 0.74 -17.62
CA GLU A 54 15.23 2.16 -17.41
C GLU A 54 15.89 2.82 -18.64
N THR A 55 16.67 2.08 -19.41
CA THR A 55 17.41 2.60 -20.58
C THR A 55 16.97 1.90 -21.88
N PRO A 56 17.15 2.54 -23.06
CA PRO A 56 16.92 1.88 -24.34
C PRO A 56 17.69 0.56 -24.50
N GLU A 57 18.93 0.50 -24.01
CA GLU A 57 19.77 -0.69 -24.03
C GLU A 57 19.20 -1.79 -23.14
N GLY A 58 18.76 -1.45 -21.93
CA GLY A 58 18.12 -2.38 -21.02
C GLY A 58 16.79 -2.92 -21.58
N VAL A 59 16.01 -2.09 -22.28
CA VAL A 59 14.78 -2.52 -22.96
C VAL A 59 15.10 -3.51 -24.08
N ALA A 60 16.12 -3.23 -24.90
CA ALA A 60 16.58 -4.14 -25.94
C ALA A 60 17.09 -5.46 -25.34
N HIS A 61 17.85 -5.39 -24.24
CA HIS A 61 18.32 -6.55 -23.48
C HIS A 61 17.17 -7.40 -22.94
N SER A 62 16.17 -6.77 -22.35
CA SER A 62 14.96 -7.43 -21.82
C SER A 62 14.14 -8.09 -22.93
N ARG A 63 13.99 -7.42 -24.09
CA ARG A 63 13.31 -8.00 -25.26
C ARG A 63 14.07 -9.21 -25.81
N ALA A 64 15.39 -9.14 -25.89
CA ALA A 64 16.23 -10.26 -26.32
C ALA A 64 16.13 -11.46 -25.36
N PHE A 65 16.09 -11.22 -24.05
CA PHE A 65 15.82 -12.25 -23.06
C PHE A 65 14.46 -12.92 -23.30
N LEU A 66 13.37 -12.14 -23.44
CA LEU A 66 12.03 -12.68 -23.63
C LEU A 66 11.89 -13.50 -24.94
N GLN A 67 12.52 -13.05 -26.02
CA GLN A 67 12.59 -13.82 -27.26
C GLN A 67 13.35 -15.15 -27.07
N SER A 68 14.44 -15.14 -26.31
CA SER A 68 15.23 -16.34 -26.04
C SER A 68 14.50 -17.31 -25.11
N ALA A 69 13.84 -16.80 -24.08
CA ALA A 69 12.96 -17.57 -23.20
C ALA A 69 11.82 -18.23 -23.97
N ALA A 70 11.22 -17.53 -24.93
CA ALA A 70 10.18 -18.08 -25.80
C ALA A 70 10.70 -19.24 -26.68
N ARG A 71 11.92 -19.13 -27.21
CA ARG A 71 12.55 -20.25 -27.95
C ARG A 71 12.81 -21.45 -27.07
N ILE A 72 13.31 -21.24 -25.84
CA ILE A 72 13.51 -22.33 -24.87
C ILE A 72 12.17 -23.00 -24.56
N CYS A 73 11.13 -22.23 -24.23
CA CYS A 73 9.80 -22.77 -23.95
C CYS A 73 9.27 -23.62 -25.12
N ALA A 74 9.34 -23.09 -26.35
CA ALA A 74 8.90 -23.81 -27.54
C ALA A 74 9.72 -25.09 -27.82
N ALA A 75 11.04 -25.06 -27.57
CA ALA A 75 11.92 -26.24 -27.73
C ALA A 75 11.55 -27.38 -26.76
N HIS A 76 10.96 -27.05 -25.60
CA HIS A 76 10.42 -28.02 -24.64
C HIS A 76 8.96 -28.42 -24.94
N GLY A 77 8.42 -28.02 -26.10
CA GLY A 77 7.03 -28.28 -26.51
C GLY A 77 6.00 -27.44 -25.77
N GLY A 78 6.43 -26.31 -25.18
CA GLY A 78 5.59 -25.45 -24.36
C GLY A 78 4.92 -24.29 -25.09
N SER A 79 4.04 -23.63 -24.35
CA SER A 79 3.41 -22.37 -24.68
C SER A 79 3.98 -21.24 -23.83
N VAL A 80 4.21 -20.09 -24.46
CA VAL A 80 4.56 -18.85 -23.78
C VAL A 80 3.37 -18.22 -23.06
N SER A 81 2.28 -18.95 -22.81
CA SER A 81 1.03 -18.47 -22.20
C SER A 81 0.12 -19.69 -21.90
N GLY A 82 -0.12 -20.02 -20.63
CA GLY A 82 -0.89 -21.20 -20.21
C GLY A 82 -2.31 -20.90 -19.70
N GLU A 83 -2.47 -19.89 -18.84
CA GLU A 83 -3.70 -19.50 -18.15
C GLU A 83 -4.18 -18.08 -18.54
N HIS A 84 -3.24 -17.16 -18.80
CA HIS A 84 -3.53 -15.74 -19.01
C HIS A 84 -3.51 -15.35 -20.49
N GLY A 85 -4.55 -14.67 -20.97
CA GLY A 85 -4.55 -14.09 -22.32
C GLY A 85 -3.59 -12.90 -22.44
N ASP A 86 -2.34 -13.15 -22.83
CA ASP A 86 -1.27 -12.12 -22.83
C ASP A 86 -1.40 -11.06 -23.93
N GLY A 87 -2.27 -11.27 -24.93
CA GLY A 87 -2.65 -10.28 -25.93
C GLY A 87 -1.47 -9.57 -26.61
N ARG A 88 -1.40 -8.24 -26.49
CA ARG A 88 -0.29 -7.41 -27.02
C ARG A 88 1.06 -7.72 -26.38
N ALA A 89 1.09 -8.12 -25.12
CA ALA A 89 2.33 -8.28 -24.35
C ALA A 89 3.16 -9.49 -24.79
N ARG A 90 2.58 -10.46 -25.51
CA ARG A 90 3.30 -11.64 -26.04
C ARG A 90 2.97 -11.99 -27.49
N GLY A 91 2.15 -11.18 -28.17
CA GLY A 91 1.81 -11.40 -29.58
C GLY A 91 3.06 -11.57 -30.45
N GLU A 92 4.11 -10.79 -30.15
CA GLU A 92 5.42 -10.94 -30.78
C GLU A 92 5.99 -12.37 -30.63
N LEU A 93 5.93 -12.97 -29.44
CA LEU A 93 6.60 -14.24 -29.10
C LEU A 93 5.95 -15.48 -29.75
N LEU A 94 4.71 -15.36 -30.24
CA LEU A 94 3.98 -16.48 -30.83
C LEU A 94 4.69 -17.13 -32.01
N ARG A 95 5.54 -16.37 -32.73
CA ARG A 95 6.32 -16.88 -33.87
C ARG A 95 7.35 -17.95 -33.51
N PHE A 96 7.66 -18.12 -32.23
CA PHE A 96 8.56 -19.19 -31.77
C PHE A 96 7.83 -20.50 -31.49
N MET A 97 6.52 -20.45 -31.26
CA MET A 97 5.69 -21.63 -30.96
C MET A 97 4.86 -22.09 -32.15
N TYR A 98 4.29 -21.15 -32.92
CA TYR A 98 3.39 -21.46 -34.03
C TYR A 98 4.09 -21.33 -35.38
N SER A 99 3.71 -22.21 -36.32
CA SER A 99 4.17 -22.09 -37.70
C SER A 99 3.59 -20.83 -38.36
N PRO A 100 4.23 -20.31 -39.42
CA PRO A 100 3.70 -19.19 -40.19
C PRO A 100 2.28 -19.42 -40.73
N GLU A 101 1.94 -20.66 -41.07
CA GLU A 101 0.61 -21.05 -41.57
C GLU A 101 -0.46 -20.98 -40.47
N MET A 102 -0.13 -21.41 -39.25
CA MET A 102 -1.03 -21.30 -38.09
C MET A 102 -1.27 -19.83 -37.73
N LEU A 103 -0.24 -19.01 -37.81
CA LEU A 103 -0.36 -17.59 -37.55
C LEU A 103 -1.18 -16.85 -38.62
N ASP A 104 -1.03 -17.21 -39.90
CA ASP A 104 -1.90 -16.70 -40.96
C ASP A 104 -3.36 -17.18 -40.76
N LEU A 105 -3.56 -18.40 -40.26
CA LEU A 105 -4.90 -18.89 -39.90
C LEU A 105 -5.52 -18.03 -38.80
N PHE A 106 -4.76 -17.62 -37.77
CA PHE A 106 -5.26 -16.70 -36.74
C PHE A 106 -5.73 -15.38 -37.36
N ALA A 107 -4.94 -14.83 -38.29
CA ALA A 107 -5.26 -13.60 -39.00
C ALA A 107 -6.52 -13.73 -39.89
N ARG A 108 -6.69 -14.88 -40.58
CA ARG A 108 -7.88 -15.18 -41.39
C ARG A 108 -9.13 -15.39 -40.54
N VAL A 109 -9.01 -16.08 -39.40
CA VAL A 109 -10.11 -16.21 -38.44
C VAL A 109 -10.52 -14.83 -37.93
N LYS A 110 -9.56 -13.97 -37.59
CA LYS A 110 -9.87 -12.58 -37.20
C LYS A 110 -10.57 -11.81 -38.30
N HIS A 111 -10.18 -11.99 -39.57
CA HIS A 111 -10.82 -11.34 -40.71
C HIS A 111 -12.32 -11.68 -40.86
N VAL A 112 -12.71 -12.93 -40.54
CA VAL A 112 -14.12 -13.35 -40.60
C VAL A 112 -15.00 -12.52 -39.63
N PHE A 113 -14.47 -12.20 -38.45
CA PHE A 113 -15.23 -11.48 -37.41
C PHE A 113 -14.98 -9.97 -37.39
N ASP A 114 -13.82 -9.53 -37.83
CA ASP A 114 -13.33 -8.15 -37.70
C ASP A 114 -12.55 -7.69 -38.95
N PRO A 115 -13.19 -7.67 -40.14
CA PRO A 115 -12.51 -7.28 -41.38
C PRO A 115 -12.05 -5.81 -41.35
N GLY A 116 -12.68 -4.98 -40.52
CA GLY A 116 -12.32 -3.56 -40.33
C GLY A 116 -11.23 -3.31 -39.29
N ASN A 117 -10.70 -4.36 -38.63
CA ASN A 117 -9.71 -4.26 -37.55
C ASN A 117 -10.12 -3.33 -36.38
N LEU A 118 -11.39 -3.34 -36.03
CA LEU A 118 -11.96 -2.51 -34.96
C LEU A 118 -11.91 -3.21 -33.59
N LEU A 119 -11.86 -4.54 -33.57
CA LEU A 119 -11.87 -5.35 -32.35
C LEU A 119 -10.43 -5.66 -31.91
N ASN A 120 -9.87 -4.90 -30.98
CA ASN A 120 -8.50 -5.09 -30.43
C ASN A 120 -7.38 -5.08 -31.49
N PRO A 121 -7.18 -3.98 -32.24
CA PRO A 121 -6.05 -3.87 -33.18
C PRO A 121 -4.71 -4.01 -32.45
N GLY A 122 -3.69 -4.63 -33.06
CA GLY A 122 -2.37 -4.81 -32.41
C GLY A 122 -2.24 -6.06 -31.53
N VAL A 123 -3.33 -6.80 -31.29
CA VAL A 123 -3.37 -7.96 -30.40
C VAL A 123 -3.34 -9.26 -31.20
N LEU A 124 -2.29 -10.06 -31.03
CA LEU A 124 -2.06 -11.41 -31.61
C LEU A 124 -1.98 -11.51 -33.15
N ALA A 125 -2.85 -10.83 -33.90
CA ALA A 125 -2.83 -10.75 -35.37
C ALA A 125 -3.71 -9.57 -35.87
N ALA A 126 -3.39 -9.02 -37.06
CA ALA A 126 -4.32 -8.20 -37.83
C ALA A 126 -5.24 -9.09 -38.70
N PRO A 127 -6.44 -8.63 -39.12
CA PRO A 127 -7.28 -9.38 -40.04
C PRO A 127 -6.59 -9.49 -41.40
N MET A 128 -6.53 -10.71 -41.95
CA MET A 128 -5.92 -11.01 -43.25
C MET A 128 -6.96 -11.66 -44.17
N ASP A 129 -7.15 -11.07 -45.35
CA ASP A 129 -8.03 -11.65 -46.35
C ASP A 129 -7.35 -12.81 -47.10
N GLU A 130 -8.13 -13.54 -47.91
CA GLU A 130 -7.64 -14.72 -48.62
C GLU A 130 -6.59 -14.36 -49.70
N ALA A 131 -6.63 -13.15 -50.24
CA ALA A 131 -5.70 -12.70 -51.27
C ALA A 131 -4.31 -12.43 -50.67
N GLU A 132 -4.27 -11.76 -49.52
CA GLU A 132 -3.06 -11.52 -48.73
C GLU A 132 -2.47 -12.84 -48.22
N ALA A 133 -3.29 -13.74 -47.68
CA ALA A 133 -2.85 -15.07 -47.24
C ALA A 133 -2.22 -15.88 -48.39
N ALA A 134 -2.86 -15.89 -49.56
CA ALA A 134 -2.33 -16.56 -50.75
C ALA A 134 -1.01 -15.93 -51.22
N SER A 135 -0.87 -14.61 -51.10
CA SER A 135 0.38 -13.90 -51.41
C SER A 135 1.53 -14.33 -50.51
N ARG A 136 1.28 -14.37 -49.19
CA ARG A 136 2.27 -14.81 -48.19
C ARG A 136 2.67 -16.27 -48.37
N ALA A 137 1.71 -17.15 -48.64
CA ALA A 137 2.00 -18.56 -48.95
C ALA A 137 2.90 -18.72 -50.18
N ARG A 138 2.65 -17.95 -51.26
CA ARG A 138 3.52 -17.92 -52.44
C ARG A 138 4.93 -17.42 -52.12
N ALA A 139 5.04 -16.34 -51.35
CA ALA A 139 6.33 -15.79 -50.94
C ALA A 139 7.17 -16.82 -50.15
N ARG A 140 6.54 -17.56 -49.21
CA ARG A 140 7.22 -18.63 -48.46
C ARG A 140 7.67 -19.77 -49.36
N ALA A 141 6.82 -20.22 -50.30
CA ALA A 141 7.19 -21.26 -51.24
C ALA A 141 8.38 -20.87 -52.12
N LEU A 142 8.46 -19.60 -52.54
CA LEU A 142 9.61 -19.06 -53.29
C LEU A 142 10.87 -19.00 -52.42
N ALA A 143 10.76 -18.53 -51.18
CA ALA A 143 11.88 -18.47 -50.24
C ALA A 143 12.44 -19.87 -49.92
N ALA A 144 11.57 -20.85 -49.67
CA ALA A 144 11.96 -22.24 -49.42
C ALA A 144 12.70 -22.85 -50.62
N ARG A 145 12.25 -22.57 -51.85
CA ARG A 145 12.95 -22.99 -53.08
C ARG A 145 14.31 -22.33 -53.24
N ALA A 146 14.44 -21.05 -52.89
CA ALA A 146 15.71 -20.33 -52.95
C ALA A 146 16.73 -20.88 -51.93
N LEU A 147 16.30 -21.19 -50.70
CA LEU A 147 17.15 -21.82 -49.68
C LEU A 147 17.61 -23.23 -50.11
N ALA A 148 16.69 -24.06 -50.61
CA ALA A 148 17.04 -25.38 -51.13
C ALA A 148 18.02 -25.34 -52.32
N ALA A 149 17.98 -24.27 -53.13
CA ALA A 149 18.93 -24.06 -54.22
C ALA A 149 20.32 -23.61 -53.74
N GLN A 150 20.43 -22.97 -52.57
CA GLN A 150 21.71 -22.58 -51.96
C GLN A 150 22.43 -23.77 -51.31
N ASP A 151 21.69 -24.67 -50.66
CA ASP A 151 22.26 -25.87 -50.03
C ASP A 151 22.67 -26.96 -51.05
N GLY A 152 22.11 -26.93 -52.27
CA GLY A 152 22.43 -27.86 -53.36
C GLY A 152 23.66 -27.50 -54.21
N GLY A 153 24.34 -26.37 -53.95
CA GLY A 153 25.38 -25.78 -54.83
C GLY A 153 26.83 -26.18 -54.56
N GLY A 154 27.08 -27.28 -53.84
CA GLY A 154 28.43 -27.70 -53.41
C GLY A 154 29.11 -28.72 -54.31
N ALA A 155 29.29 -28.47 -55.62
CA ALA A 155 30.31 -29.16 -56.45
C ALA A 155 30.50 -28.50 -57.83
N GLY A 156 31.72 -28.01 -58.11
CA GLY A 156 32.28 -28.03 -59.47
C GLY A 156 32.35 -26.73 -60.28
N SER A 157 33.57 -26.19 -60.34
CA SER A 157 34.23 -25.57 -61.51
C SER A 157 33.71 -24.25 -62.13
N SER A 158 34.52 -23.20 -61.92
CA SER A 158 35.10 -22.29 -62.93
C SER A 158 34.34 -22.00 -64.23
N GLY A 159 34.09 -20.71 -64.49
CA GLY A 159 34.20 -20.16 -65.85
C GLY A 159 33.14 -19.15 -66.28
N ASN A 160 33.59 -17.90 -66.36
CA ASN A 160 33.32 -16.93 -67.43
C ASN A 160 32.24 -15.85 -67.24
N PHE A 161 32.68 -14.63 -67.59
CA PHE A 161 31.95 -13.37 -67.67
C PHE A 161 30.84 -13.40 -68.73
N GLY A 162 29.77 -12.62 -68.52
CA GLY A 162 28.76 -12.31 -69.55
C GLY A 162 27.72 -11.31 -69.06
N ALA A 163 27.54 -10.23 -69.82
CA ALA A 163 26.85 -9.01 -69.44
C ALA A 163 25.32 -9.03 -69.66
N GLY A 164 24.64 -8.14 -68.93
CA GLY A 164 23.53 -7.32 -69.44
C GLY A 164 22.13 -7.92 -69.37
N PHE A 165 21.25 -7.28 -68.58
CA PHE A 165 20.03 -6.67 -69.12
C PHE A 165 19.43 -5.66 -68.11
N VAL A 166 19.24 -4.44 -68.59
CA VAL A 166 18.48 -3.35 -67.98
C VAL A 166 17.11 -3.35 -68.66
N LEU A 167 16.01 -3.16 -67.92
CA LEU A 167 14.81 -2.45 -68.38
C LEU A 167 14.01 -1.94 -67.16
N GLY A 168 13.84 -0.61 -67.07
CA GLY A 168 12.81 0.08 -66.27
C GLY A 168 11.42 -0.07 -66.90
N ALA A 169 10.35 0.59 -66.48
CA ALA A 169 10.15 1.75 -65.62
C ALA A 169 8.65 1.82 -65.20
N ASP A 170 8.35 2.67 -64.20
CA ASP A 170 7.16 3.54 -64.01
C ASP A 170 5.73 2.91 -64.00
N ALA A 171 4.69 3.40 -63.30
CA ALA A 171 4.46 4.41 -62.26
C ALA A 171 2.93 4.37 -61.92
N ALA A 172 2.54 5.10 -60.87
CA ALA A 172 1.21 5.66 -60.57
C ALA A 172 0.23 4.89 -59.66
N GLY A 173 -0.07 5.50 -58.50
CA GLY A 173 -1.27 5.27 -57.69
C GLY A 173 -2.50 6.05 -58.19
N PRO A 174 -3.66 5.90 -57.54
CA PRO A 174 -4.11 6.97 -56.63
C PRO A 174 -4.92 6.50 -55.40
N ALA A 175 -5.15 7.45 -54.47
CA ALA A 175 -5.93 7.34 -53.22
C ALA A 175 -7.41 7.83 -53.41
N PRO A 176 -8.22 8.09 -52.35
CA PRO A 176 -9.26 7.19 -51.83
C PRO A 176 -10.71 7.73 -51.96
N GLY A 177 -11.70 6.84 -51.86
CA GLY A 177 -13.13 7.16 -51.87
C GLY A 177 -13.85 6.87 -50.55
N ARG A 178 -14.57 7.87 -50.03
CA ARG A 178 -15.44 7.82 -48.84
C ARG A 178 -16.79 7.14 -49.14
N GLY A 179 -17.39 6.51 -48.13
CA GLY A 179 -18.82 6.16 -48.13
C GLY A 179 -19.25 5.52 -46.81
N ALA A 180 -20.03 6.26 -46.01
CA ALA A 180 -20.72 5.77 -44.82
C ALA A 180 -22.13 5.28 -45.20
N ALA A 181 -22.62 4.22 -44.54
CA ALA A 181 -23.99 4.12 -44.00
C ALA A 181 -24.32 2.70 -43.48
N ASP A 182 -25.06 2.72 -42.36
CA ASP A 182 -26.07 1.78 -41.87
C ASP A 182 -25.69 0.39 -41.31
N MET A 183 -25.74 0.34 -39.98
CA MET A 183 -26.04 -0.84 -39.15
C MET A 183 -27.53 -1.23 -39.27
N PRO A 184 -27.84 -2.51 -39.05
CA PRO A 184 -28.90 -2.82 -38.10
C PRO A 184 -28.46 -3.81 -37.01
N THR A 185 -29.17 -3.67 -35.90
CA THR A 185 -29.00 -4.29 -34.60
C THR A 185 -29.46 -5.75 -34.48
N SER A 186 -28.89 -6.39 -33.45
CA SER A 186 -29.44 -7.43 -32.57
C SER A 186 -29.34 -8.90 -33.00
N LEU A 187 -28.58 -9.66 -32.20
CA LEU A 187 -28.95 -11.00 -31.74
C LEU A 187 -28.21 -11.32 -30.44
N ARG A 188 -29.00 -11.77 -29.45
CA ARG A 188 -28.63 -12.15 -28.10
C ARG A 188 -27.75 -13.39 -28.12
N ALA A 189 -26.71 -13.42 -27.27
CA ALA A 189 -25.89 -14.58 -27.00
C ALA A 189 -26.48 -15.37 -25.83
N ASP A 190 -26.92 -16.59 -26.09
CA ASP A 190 -27.05 -17.67 -25.11
C ASP A 190 -26.31 -18.88 -25.71
N GLY A 191 -25.35 -19.46 -24.99
CA GLY A 191 -24.57 -20.58 -25.51
C GLY A 191 -23.47 -21.06 -24.59
N SER A 192 -23.85 -21.98 -23.70
CA SER A 192 -23.06 -22.80 -22.79
C SER A 192 -21.72 -23.34 -23.32
N ALA A 193 -20.74 -23.40 -22.42
CA ALA A 193 -19.49 -24.14 -22.55
C ALA A 193 -19.72 -25.60 -22.98
N GLY A 194 -19.16 -25.98 -24.12
CA GLY A 194 -19.11 -27.35 -24.61
C GLY A 194 -17.68 -27.85 -24.63
N SER A 195 -17.40 -28.92 -23.89
CA SER A 195 -16.14 -29.66 -23.89
C SER A 195 -15.79 -30.15 -25.30
N ALA A 196 -14.67 -29.72 -25.86
CA ALA A 196 -14.12 -30.29 -27.08
C ALA A 196 -13.09 -31.37 -26.72
N ARG A 197 -13.40 -32.61 -27.13
CA ARG A 197 -12.50 -33.78 -27.07
C ARG A 197 -11.29 -33.55 -27.97
N ALA A 198 -10.13 -33.97 -27.50
CA ALA A 198 -8.90 -34.05 -28.27
C ALA A 198 -9.10 -34.98 -29.48
N SER A 199 -8.75 -34.50 -30.67
CA SER A 199 -8.61 -35.32 -31.87
C SER A 199 -7.16 -35.76 -32.00
N ASP A 200 -6.94 -37.08 -31.97
CA ASP A 200 -5.70 -37.76 -32.28
C ASP A 200 -5.32 -37.51 -33.75
N ASP A 201 -4.44 -36.55 -34.03
CA ASP A 201 -3.75 -36.40 -35.33
C ASP A 201 -2.39 -35.71 -35.18
N ALA A 202 -1.66 -36.02 -34.11
CA ALA A 202 -0.27 -35.60 -33.90
C ALA A 202 0.64 -36.82 -33.73
N ALA A 203 0.68 -37.69 -34.74
CA ALA A 203 1.55 -38.87 -34.76
C ALA A 203 2.24 -39.02 -36.12
N ALA A 204 3.07 -38.05 -36.52
CA ALA A 204 4.09 -38.24 -37.57
C ALA A 204 5.12 -37.09 -37.59
N ALA A 205 5.91 -36.94 -36.53
CA ALA A 205 7.18 -36.22 -36.63
C ALA A 205 8.23 -37.00 -35.82
N GLY A 206 9.20 -37.57 -36.52
CA GLY A 206 10.20 -38.47 -35.97
C GLY A 206 11.03 -37.81 -34.86
N SER A 207 11.11 -38.52 -33.74
CA SER A 207 12.07 -38.28 -32.66
C SER A 207 13.49 -38.34 -33.21
N SER A 208 14.16 -37.19 -33.26
CA SER A 208 15.61 -37.12 -33.20
C SER A 208 15.98 -35.99 -32.24
N ARG A 209 16.58 -36.35 -31.10
CA ARG A 209 17.20 -35.41 -30.18
C ARG A 209 18.25 -34.57 -30.93
N PRO A 210 18.26 -33.25 -30.86
CA PRO A 210 19.47 -32.50 -31.07
C PRO A 210 20.30 -32.61 -29.79
N SER A 211 21.20 -33.60 -29.77
CA SER A 211 22.31 -33.62 -28.82
C SER A 211 23.32 -32.56 -29.27
N ASP A 212 23.09 -31.31 -28.85
CA ASP A 212 24.09 -30.25 -28.65
C ASP A 212 23.37 -28.93 -28.31
N VAL A 213 23.15 -28.69 -27.01
CA VAL A 213 22.75 -27.36 -26.49
C VAL A 213 23.84 -26.86 -25.54
N SER A 214 25.10 -26.98 -25.96
CA SER A 214 26.28 -26.54 -25.20
C SER A 214 27.30 -25.87 -26.12
N GLY A 215 26.81 -25.05 -27.05
CA GLY A 215 27.61 -24.10 -27.83
C GLY A 215 27.02 -22.70 -27.66
N PRO A 216 27.80 -21.61 -27.87
CA PRO A 216 27.27 -20.26 -27.82
C PRO A 216 26.05 -20.20 -28.73
N LEU A 217 24.89 -19.84 -28.18
CA LEU A 217 23.61 -19.74 -28.86
C LEU A 217 23.76 -18.79 -30.05
N ALA A 218 24.20 -19.35 -31.17
CA ALA A 218 24.43 -18.62 -32.39
C ALA A 218 23.08 -18.06 -32.80
N VAL A 219 23.01 -16.74 -32.83
CA VAL A 219 21.95 -15.96 -33.49
C VAL A 219 21.94 -16.38 -34.95
N ALA A 220 21.30 -17.50 -35.26
CA ALA A 220 21.08 -17.98 -36.61
C ALA A 220 19.94 -17.18 -37.24
N GLY A 221 20.23 -15.91 -37.56
CA GLY A 221 20.14 -15.35 -38.90
C GLY A 221 18.85 -15.41 -39.72
N GLY A 222 17.72 -15.92 -39.20
CA GLY A 222 16.41 -15.77 -39.82
C GLY A 222 15.58 -14.78 -39.02
N GLN A 223 15.46 -13.53 -39.46
CA GLN A 223 14.40 -12.65 -38.95
C GLN A 223 13.05 -13.29 -39.31
N LEU A 224 12.51 -14.12 -38.42
CA LEU A 224 11.12 -14.55 -38.49
C LEU A 224 10.27 -13.28 -38.47
N GLU A 225 9.65 -12.99 -39.61
CA GLU A 225 8.83 -11.80 -39.82
C GLU A 225 7.69 -11.78 -38.79
N LEU A 226 7.45 -10.63 -38.16
CA LEU A 226 6.28 -10.45 -37.32
C LEU A 226 5.02 -10.59 -38.19
N GLN A 227 3.97 -11.20 -37.64
CA GLN A 227 2.68 -11.18 -38.32
C GLN A 227 2.22 -9.73 -38.52
N PRO A 228 1.59 -9.40 -39.67
CA PRO A 228 1.09 -8.07 -39.92
C PRO A 228 0.23 -7.56 -38.75
N GLY A 229 0.51 -6.31 -38.35
CA GLY A 229 -0.19 -5.63 -37.26
C GLY A 229 0.00 -6.23 -35.87
N VAL A 230 1.01 -7.06 -35.64
CA VAL A 230 1.47 -7.42 -34.28
C VAL A 230 2.50 -6.39 -33.82
N ASP A 231 2.25 -5.79 -32.66
CA ASP A 231 3.19 -4.85 -32.04
C ASP A 231 4.43 -5.59 -31.50
N PRO A 232 5.64 -5.06 -31.71
CA PRO A 232 6.82 -5.45 -30.95
C PRO A 232 6.61 -5.32 -29.43
N LEU A 233 7.23 -6.21 -28.65
CA LEU A 233 7.19 -6.25 -27.18
C LEU A 233 7.54 -4.90 -26.55
N ASP A 234 8.47 -4.18 -27.16
CA ASP A 234 9.02 -2.91 -26.68
C ASP A 234 8.28 -1.67 -27.19
N LEU A 235 7.39 -1.80 -28.20
CA LEU A 235 6.74 -0.65 -28.84
C LEU A 235 5.88 0.16 -27.87
N ASN A 236 5.03 -0.55 -27.11
CA ASN A 236 4.10 0.05 -26.15
C ASN A 236 4.54 -0.21 -24.70
N LEU A 237 5.81 -0.59 -24.49
CA LEU A 237 6.34 -0.83 -23.16
C LEU A 237 6.30 0.47 -22.38
N ARG A 238 5.44 0.49 -21.36
CA ARG A 238 5.34 1.63 -20.47
C ARG A 238 6.54 1.64 -19.54
N ARG A 239 7.56 2.39 -19.95
CA ARG A 239 8.73 2.65 -19.10
C ARG A 239 8.23 3.28 -17.81
N VAL A 240 8.63 2.71 -16.69
CA VAL A 240 8.55 3.42 -15.41
C VAL A 240 9.63 4.50 -15.49
N ALA A 241 9.28 5.63 -16.10
CA ALA A 241 10.06 6.86 -16.00
C ALA A 241 9.77 7.49 -14.63
N ALA A 242 10.08 6.74 -13.56
CA ALA A 242 9.93 7.16 -12.19
C ALA A 242 11.05 8.15 -11.87
N ARG A 243 10.87 9.41 -12.27
CA ARG A 243 11.79 10.48 -11.85
C ARG A 243 11.82 10.47 -10.31
N PRO A 244 13.00 10.32 -9.68
CA PRO A 244 13.09 10.33 -8.24
C PRO A 244 12.48 11.63 -7.69
N MET A 245 11.64 11.48 -6.68
CA MET A 245 11.07 12.57 -5.91
C MET A 245 11.47 12.34 -4.46
N PRO A 246 12.72 12.68 -4.09
CA PRO A 246 13.24 12.40 -2.76
C PRO A 246 12.37 13.02 -1.67
N ALA A 247 12.47 12.47 -0.46
CA ALA A 247 11.89 13.05 0.73
C ALA A 247 12.33 14.51 0.87
N ASP A 248 11.37 15.41 1.03
CA ASP A 248 11.61 16.85 0.92
C ASP A 248 11.18 17.56 2.22
N GLY A 249 11.62 17.06 3.37
CA GLY A 249 11.32 17.63 4.69
C GLY A 249 9.94 17.31 5.28
N GLY A 250 9.07 16.64 4.51
CA GLY A 250 7.78 16.10 4.95
C GLY A 250 7.95 14.74 5.61
N PHE A 251 7.27 13.72 5.06
CA PHE A 251 7.54 12.32 5.40
C PHE A 251 8.88 11.85 4.84
N ALA A 252 9.54 10.94 5.55
CA ALA A 252 10.85 10.44 5.20
C ALA A 252 10.83 9.27 4.22
N PHE A 253 9.72 8.50 4.12
CA PHE A 253 9.63 7.34 3.24
C PHE A 253 10.78 6.35 3.46
N THR A 254 11.09 6.07 4.73
CA THR A 254 12.22 5.22 5.14
C THR A 254 12.19 3.83 4.50
N HIS A 255 11.00 3.22 4.40
CA HIS A 255 10.80 1.93 3.74
C HIS A 255 10.88 1.96 2.20
N ASP A 256 10.99 3.16 1.60
CA ASP A 256 11.08 3.37 0.14
C ASP A 256 12.42 3.98 -0.27
N GLY A 257 13.45 3.84 0.57
CA GLY A 257 14.77 4.40 0.31
C GLY A 257 14.80 5.94 0.30
N GLY A 258 13.84 6.57 0.98
CA GLY A 258 13.75 8.03 1.02
C GLY A 258 13.12 8.67 -0.22
N ASP A 259 12.35 7.90 -1.01
CA ASP A 259 11.82 8.36 -2.29
C ASP A 259 10.28 8.24 -2.37
N PHE A 260 9.62 9.38 -2.61
CA PHE A 260 8.16 9.42 -2.73
C PHE A 260 7.68 8.74 -4.02
N THR A 261 8.49 8.78 -5.09
CA THR A 261 8.14 8.09 -6.34
C THR A 261 8.10 6.57 -6.14
N ALA A 262 9.06 5.99 -5.45
CA ALA A 262 9.07 4.58 -5.07
C ALA A 262 7.83 4.22 -4.22
N ALA A 263 7.48 5.06 -3.24
CA ALA A 263 6.31 4.85 -2.39
C ALA A 263 5.00 4.76 -3.20
N VAL A 264 4.73 5.70 -4.11
CA VAL A 264 3.50 5.68 -4.93
C VAL A 264 3.48 4.53 -5.95
N HIS A 265 4.64 4.02 -6.34
CA HIS A 265 4.77 2.86 -7.24
C HIS A 265 4.65 1.50 -6.53
N ARG A 266 4.52 1.45 -5.20
CA ARG A 266 4.07 0.22 -4.49
C ARG A 266 2.75 -0.33 -5.04
N CYS A 267 1.87 0.54 -5.51
CA CYS A 267 0.59 0.11 -6.08
C CYS A 267 0.79 -0.60 -7.44
N THR A 268 0.76 -1.93 -7.40
CA THR A 268 0.83 -2.81 -8.59
C THR A 268 -0.53 -3.13 -9.22
N GLY A 269 -1.61 -2.52 -8.71
CA GLY A 269 -2.95 -2.66 -9.32
C GLY A 269 -3.77 -3.88 -8.88
N VAL A 270 -3.36 -4.59 -7.80
CA VAL A 270 -4.04 -5.79 -7.25
C VAL A 270 -5.55 -5.64 -7.07
N GLY A 271 -6.04 -4.42 -6.83
CA GLY A 271 -7.48 -4.13 -6.86
C GLY A 271 -8.26 -4.48 -5.60
N LYS A 272 -7.63 -4.98 -4.52
CA LYS A 272 -8.29 -5.27 -3.23
C LYS A 272 -9.08 -4.07 -2.67
N CYS A 273 -8.62 -2.85 -2.92
CA CYS A 273 -9.34 -1.61 -2.57
C CYS A 273 -10.74 -1.44 -3.21
N ARG A 274 -11.07 -2.25 -4.23
CA ARG A 274 -12.40 -2.34 -4.86
C ARG A 274 -13.15 -3.63 -4.51
N ALA A 275 -12.46 -4.60 -3.92
CA ALA A 275 -13.04 -5.92 -3.70
C ALA A 275 -13.93 -5.86 -2.47
N GLY A 276 -15.20 -6.21 -2.61
CA GLY A 276 -16.15 -6.34 -1.50
C GLY A 276 -15.92 -7.63 -0.73
N VAL A 277 -14.68 -7.86 -0.26
CA VAL A 277 -14.33 -9.05 0.50
C VAL A 277 -14.70 -8.81 1.95
N PRO A 278 -15.54 -9.67 2.57
CA PRO A 278 -15.89 -9.56 3.98
C PRO A 278 -14.64 -9.49 4.87
N GLY A 279 -14.68 -8.68 5.92
CA GLY A 279 -13.54 -8.48 6.82
C GLY A 279 -12.40 -7.63 6.23
N THR A 280 -12.57 -7.02 5.06
CA THR A 280 -11.61 -6.06 4.48
C THR A 280 -12.24 -4.69 4.30
N PHE A 281 -11.45 -3.64 4.47
CA PHE A 281 -11.91 -2.28 4.39
C PHE A 281 -11.80 -1.77 2.95
N MET A 282 -12.90 -1.91 2.21
CA MET A 282 -13.02 -1.30 0.88
C MET A 282 -12.93 0.24 0.99
N CYS A 283 -12.37 0.90 -0.04
CA CYS A 283 -12.18 2.35 -0.01
C CYS A 283 -13.54 3.08 0.14
N PRO A 284 -13.76 3.86 1.23
CA PRO A 284 -15.07 4.47 1.50
C PRO A 284 -15.53 5.44 0.41
N SER A 285 -14.60 6.22 -0.14
CA SER A 285 -14.89 7.18 -1.20
C SER A 285 -15.40 6.46 -2.45
N TYR A 286 -14.75 5.36 -2.85
CA TYR A 286 -15.20 4.55 -3.98
C TYR A 286 -16.54 3.85 -3.71
N LEU A 287 -16.79 3.37 -2.48
CA LEU A 287 -18.09 2.80 -2.12
C LEU A 287 -19.23 3.80 -2.35
N ALA A 288 -18.97 5.08 -2.03
CA ALA A 288 -19.92 6.17 -2.17
C ALA A 288 -20.03 6.72 -3.60
N THR A 289 -18.92 6.94 -4.32
CA THR A 289 -18.95 7.56 -5.65
C THR A 289 -19.04 6.56 -6.80
N ARG A 290 -18.51 5.34 -6.60
CA ARG A 290 -18.28 4.34 -7.65
C ARG A 290 -17.37 4.80 -8.79
N ASP A 291 -16.67 5.93 -8.61
CA ASP A 291 -15.71 6.46 -9.56
C ASP A 291 -14.32 5.89 -9.30
N GLU A 292 -13.72 5.29 -10.33
CA GLU A 292 -12.39 4.70 -10.27
C GLU A 292 -11.32 5.68 -9.80
N LYS A 293 -11.44 6.99 -10.06
CA LYS A 293 -10.44 7.98 -9.58
C LYS A 293 -10.40 8.08 -8.06
N ASP A 294 -11.51 7.76 -7.39
CA ASP A 294 -11.66 7.91 -5.95
C ASP A 294 -11.18 6.71 -5.15
N VAL A 295 -10.85 5.60 -5.79
CA VAL A 295 -10.28 4.42 -5.13
C VAL A 295 -8.77 4.56 -4.95
N THR A 296 -8.19 3.84 -3.99
CA THR A 296 -6.73 3.82 -3.72
C THR A 296 -5.89 3.63 -4.99
N ARG A 297 -6.19 2.64 -5.84
CA ARG A 297 -5.40 2.41 -7.05
C ARG A 297 -5.55 3.52 -8.10
N GLY A 298 -6.73 4.14 -8.21
CA GLY A 298 -6.94 5.30 -9.07
C GLY A 298 -6.11 6.50 -8.61
N ARG A 299 -6.14 6.80 -7.31
CA ARG A 299 -5.31 7.85 -6.69
C ARG A 299 -3.82 7.57 -6.86
N ALA A 300 -3.40 6.33 -6.65
CA ALA A 300 -2.02 5.92 -6.86
C ALA A 300 -1.61 6.10 -8.33
N ARG A 301 -2.47 5.74 -9.28
CA ARG A 301 -2.23 5.93 -10.71
C ARG A 301 -2.01 7.40 -11.05
N ILE A 302 -2.83 8.30 -10.52
CA ILE A 302 -2.71 9.75 -10.74
C ILE A 302 -1.41 10.29 -10.13
N LEU A 303 -1.04 9.82 -8.93
CA LEU A 303 0.24 10.17 -8.30
C LEU A 303 1.45 9.63 -9.08
N GLN A 304 1.36 8.42 -9.63
CA GLN A 304 2.39 7.85 -10.51
C GLN A 304 2.53 8.67 -11.79
N GLU A 305 1.42 9.09 -12.42
CA GLU A 305 1.48 10.00 -13.57
C GLU A 305 2.15 11.33 -13.22
N ALA A 306 1.81 11.90 -12.06
CA ALA A 306 2.37 13.16 -11.57
C ALA A 306 3.87 13.05 -11.29
N ALA A 307 4.32 11.91 -10.76
CA ALA A 307 5.74 11.61 -10.52
C ALA A 307 6.51 11.43 -11.84
N ASN A 308 5.86 10.85 -12.85
CA ASN A 308 6.47 10.61 -14.16
C ASN A 308 6.42 11.85 -15.07
N SER A 309 5.63 12.87 -14.71
CA SER A 309 5.39 14.09 -15.50
C SER A 309 4.96 13.79 -16.95
N GLN A 310 4.06 12.83 -17.13
CA GLN A 310 3.51 12.44 -18.44
C GLN A 310 2.17 13.13 -18.68
N LEU A 311 1.06 12.44 -18.41
CA LEU A 311 -0.28 12.98 -18.57
C LEU A 311 -0.58 14.04 -17.49
N VAL A 312 -0.22 13.72 -16.24
CA VAL A 312 -0.30 14.64 -15.10
C VAL A 312 1.06 15.28 -14.92
N GLN A 313 1.13 16.62 -14.98
CA GLN A 313 2.39 17.34 -15.13
C GLN A 313 3.24 17.35 -13.85
N ALA A 314 2.61 17.52 -12.69
CA ALA A 314 3.31 17.67 -11.42
C ALA A 314 2.43 17.30 -10.22
N ILE A 315 3.05 17.18 -9.04
CA ILE A 315 2.33 16.84 -7.80
C ILE A 315 1.28 17.89 -7.37
N ASN A 316 1.41 19.12 -7.86
CA ASN A 316 0.50 20.22 -7.60
C ASN A 316 -0.51 20.46 -8.74
N SER A 317 -0.58 19.53 -9.70
CA SER A 317 -1.55 19.57 -10.77
C SER A 317 -2.98 19.44 -10.23
N PRO A 318 -3.98 20.11 -10.84
CA PRO A 318 -5.38 20.05 -10.40
C PRO A 318 -5.92 18.63 -10.29
N GLU A 319 -5.51 17.74 -11.18
CA GLU A 319 -5.94 16.34 -11.23
C GLU A 319 -5.49 15.58 -9.96
N VAL A 320 -4.31 15.90 -9.42
CA VAL A 320 -3.81 15.31 -8.16
C VAL A 320 -4.66 15.77 -6.99
N LEU A 321 -4.93 17.08 -6.91
CA LEU A 321 -5.72 17.66 -5.83
C LEU A 321 -7.15 17.15 -5.86
N GLU A 322 -7.78 17.16 -7.03
CA GLU A 322 -9.14 16.66 -7.25
C GLU A 322 -9.23 15.17 -6.91
N ALA A 323 -8.26 14.37 -7.37
CA ALA A 323 -8.21 12.97 -7.02
C ALA A 323 -8.18 12.83 -5.51
N LEU A 324 -7.22 13.47 -4.82
CA LEU A 324 -6.95 13.35 -3.38
C LEU A 324 -7.99 13.99 -2.44
N ASP A 325 -8.84 14.86 -2.97
CA ASP A 325 -9.80 15.65 -2.19
C ASP A 325 -10.71 14.76 -1.33
N LEU A 326 -11.34 13.79 -1.99
CA LEU A 326 -12.28 12.85 -1.37
C LEU A 326 -11.61 11.71 -0.59
N CYS A 327 -10.30 11.72 -0.37
CA CYS A 327 -9.65 10.72 0.49
C CYS A 327 -9.80 11.09 1.97
N LEU A 328 -10.50 10.24 2.72
CA LEU A 328 -10.75 10.39 4.15
C LEU A 328 -9.50 10.22 5.03
N ALA A 329 -8.33 9.91 4.45
CA ALA A 329 -7.10 9.60 5.17
C ALA A 329 -7.26 8.49 6.23
N CYS A 330 -8.14 7.51 5.97
CA CYS A 330 -8.53 6.48 6.95
C CYS A 330 -7.48 5.39 7.22
N LYS A 331 -6.38 5.35 6.44
CA LYS A 331 -5.29 4.36 6.48
C LYS A 331 -5.65 2.91 6.21
N ALA A 332 -6.90 2.58 5.89
CA ALA A 332 -7.24 1.18 5.65
C ALA A 332 -6.49 0.55 4.46
N CYS A 333 -6.11 1.37 3.48
CA CYS A 333 -5.27 0.90 2.38
C CYS A 333 -3.85 0.49 2.81
N SER A 334 -3.27 1.04 3.88
CA SER A 334 -1.94 0.65 4.33
C SER A 334 -1.97 -0.71 5.02
N ALA A 335 -3.02 -0.98 5.79
CA ALA A 335 -3.23 -2.26 6.47
C ALA A 335 -3.67 -3.38 5.52
N ASP A 336 -4.64 -3.11 4.64
CA ASP A 336 -5.27 -4.18 3.86
C ASP A 336 -4.56 -4.47 2.54
N CYS A 337 -3.83 -3.50 1.97
CA CYS A 337 -3.14 -3.71 0.71
C CYS A 337 -1.87 -4.54 0.93
N PRO A 338 -1.71 -5.70 0.27
CA PRO A 338 -0.51 -6.53 0.42
C PRO A 338 0.77 -5.82 -0.03
N ALA A 339 0.65 -4.76 -0.84
CA ALA A 339 1.78 -3.96 -1.27
C ALA A 339 2.12 -2.79 -0.32
N GLY A 340 1.42 -2.62 0.81
CA GLY A 340 1.72 -1.58 1.81
C GLY A 340 1.46 -0.15 1.32
N VAL A 341 0.40 0.08 0.53
CA VAL A 341 0.07 1.40 -0.03
C VAL A 341 -0.54 2.31 1.03
N ASP A 342 0.15 3.39 1.42
CA ASP A 342 -0.35 4.37 2.38
C ASP A 342 -0.83 5.66 1.71
N MET A 343 -2.06 5.63 1.18
CA MET A 343 -2.66 6.79 0.51
C MET A 343 -2.91 7.97 1.46
N ALA A 344 -3.03 7.73 2.77
CA ALA A 344 -3.19 8.81 3.74
C ALA A 344 -1.89 9.64 3.83
N ARG A 345 -0.75 8.95 3.95
CA ARG A 345 0.58 9.57 3.90
C ARG A 345 0.85 10.26 2.57
N TYR A 346 0.51 9.61 1.46
CA TYR A 346 0.73 10.18 0.12
C TYR A 346 -0.09 11.45 -0.09
N ARG A 347 -1.34 11.47 0.40
CA ARG A 347 -2.18 12.68 0.39
C ARG A 347 -1.53 13.81 1.19
N SER A 348 -1.11 13.53 2.42
CA SER A 348 -0.49 14.53 3.29
C SER A 348 0.81 15.09 2.70
N GLU A 349 1.65 14.24 2.09
CA GLU A 349 2.86 14.67 1.39
C GLU A 349 2.56 15.51 0.15
N ALA A 350 1.59 15.08 -0.69
CA ALA A 350 1.19 15.83 -1.87
C ALA A 350 0.66 17.23 -1.52
N LEU A 351 -0.17 17.34 -0.47
CA LEU A 351 -0.64 18.62 0.07
C LEU A 351 0.51 19.46 0.63
N PHE A 352 1.48 18.84 1.32
CA PHE A 352 2.65 19.54 1.85
C PHE A 352 3.52 20.15 0.76
N ARG A 353 3.81 19.39 -0.31
CA ARG A 353 4.56 19.88 -1.47
C ARG A 353 3.78 20.95 -2.23
N THR A 354 2.48 20.74 -2.43
CA THR A 354 1.63 21.67 -3.19
C THR A 354 1.54 23.04 -2.53
N TYR A 355 1.34 23.08 -1.22
CA TYR A 355 1.13 24.33 -0.49
C TYR A 355 2.40 24.92 0.12
N ARG A 356 3.58 24.45 -0.28
CA ARG A 356 4.85 25.06 0.13
C ARG A 356 4.99 26.43 -0.54
N GLY A 357 5.07 27.49 0.28
CA GLY A 357 5.15 28.87 -0.22
C GLY A 357 3.87 29.38 -0.89
N ARG A 358 2.74 28.66 -0.76
CA ARG A 358 1.43 29.05 -1.34
C ARG A 358 0.37 29.21 -0.26
N LEU A 359 -0.65 30.02 -0.56
CA LEU A 359 -1.81 30.16 0.30
C LEU A 359 -2.63 28.87 0.31
N ARG A 360 -3.10 28.47 1.50
CA ARG A 360 -3.95 27.30 1.72
C ARG A 360 -5.43 27.70 1.79
N PRO A 361 -6.37 26.79 1.49
CA PRO A 361 -7.77 26.95 1.81
C PRO A 361 -7.98 27.34 3.28
N LEU A 362 -9.01 28.14 3.56
CA LEU A 362 -9.31 28.58 4.93
C LEU A 362 -9.61 27.39 5.86
N SER A 363 -10.24 26.33 5.33
CA SER A 363 -10.51 25.07 6.04
C SER A 363 -9.22 24.45 6.60
N HIS A 364 -8.09 24.55 5.89
CA HIS A 364 -6.81 24.01 6.36
C HIS A 364 -6.30 24.75 7.60
N TYR A 365 -6.58 26.05 7.73
CA TYR A 365 -6.21 26.81 8.92
C TYR A 365 -7.20 26.58 10.07
N THR A 366 -8.50 26.66 9.79
CA THR A 366 -9.54 26.56 10.82
C THR A 366 -9.61 25.16 11.43
N LEU A 367 -9.53 24.12 10.61
CA LEU A 367 -9.53 22.72 11.04
C LEU A 367 -8.12 22.25 11.40
N GLY A 368 -7.09 22.64 10.65
CA GLY A 368 -5.72 22.25 10.95
C GLY A 368 -5.22 22.80 12.29
N TRP A 369 -5.64 24.01 12.66
CA TRP A 369 -5.27 24.64 13.93
C TRP A 369 -6.34 24.47 15.02
N LEU A 370 -7.34 23.61 14.78
CA LEU A 370 -8.44 23.34 15.71
C LEU A 370 -7.94 23.07 17.15
N PRO A 371 -6.91 22.23 17.39
CA PRO A 371 -6.42 21.99 18.75
C PRO A 371 -5.83 23.23 19.44
N ARG A 372 -5.43 24.28 18.69
CA ARG A 372 -5.02 25.55 19.28
C ARG A 372 -6.23 26.38 19.68
N LEU A 373 -7.22 26.46 18.79
CA LEU A 373 -8.46 27.21 19.02
C LEU A 373 -9.24 26.63 20.21
N THR A 374 -9.40 25.31 20.27
CA THR A 374 -10.15 24.65 21.35
C THR A 374 -9.44 24.74 22.70
N ARG A 375 -8.10 24.81 22.74
CA ARG A 375 -7.37 25.13 23.98
C ARG A 375 -7.67 26.52 24.50
N VAL A 376 -7.82 27.51 23.62
CA VAL A 376 -8.20 28.86 24.04
C VAL A 376 -9.62 28.86 24.60
N THR A 377 -10.57 28.25 23.89
CA THR A 377 -11.98 28.19 24.35
C THR A 377 -12.16 27.40 25.64
N ALA A 378 -11.39 26.33 25.84
CA ALA A 378 -11.43 25.52 27.04
C ALA A 378 -10.77 26.18 28.27
N ARG A 379 -9.73 26.99 28.07
CA ARG A 379 -8.98 27.65 29.17
C ARG A 379 -9.59 28.96 29.64
N VAL A 380 -10.27 29.70 28.76
CA VAL A 380 -10.89 30.99 29.11
C VAL A 380 -12.29 30.72 29.70
N PRO A 381 -12.55 31.07 30.97
CA PRO A 381 -13.86 30.84 31.60
C PRO A 381 -15.00 31.49 30.81
N GLY A 382 -16.09 30.75 30.59
CA GLY A 382 -17.28 31.23 29.89
C GLY A 382 -17.19 31.23 28.36
N LEU A 383 -15.99 31.17 27.76
CA LEU A 383 -15.84 31.28 26.30
C LEU A 383 -16.46 30.09 25.56
N ALA A 384 -16.30 28.86 26.06
CA ALA A 384 -16.95 27.68 25.49
C ALA A 384 -18.49 27.77 25.57
N ALA A 385 -19.04 28.28 26.67
CA ALA A 385 -20.49 28.45 26.84
C ALA A 385 -21.05 29.49 25.84
N VAL A 386 -20.37 30.62 25.69
CA VAL A 386 -20.73 31.64 24.69
C VAL A 386 -20.63 31.08 23.28
N ALA A 387 -19.54 30.39 22.95
CA ALA A 387 -19.36 29.79 21.63
C ALA A 387 -20.46 28.76 21.32
N ASN A 388 -20.79 27.87 22.26
CA ASN A 388 -21.89 26.91 22.09
C ASN A 388 -23.25 27.60 21.94
N ALA A 389 -23.52 28.67 22.68
CA ALA A 389 -24.76 29.45 22.57
C ALA A 389 -24.89 30.18 21.22
N ILE A 390 -23.79 30.70 20.68
CA ILE A 390 -23.80 31.30 19.33
C ILE A 390 -23.99 30.20 18.28
N MET A 391 -23.31 29.06 18.42
CA MET A 391 -23.37 27.94 17.46
C MET A 391 -24.70 27.17 17.49
N SER A 392 -25.53 27.32 18.53
CA SER A 392 -26.88 26.72 18.57
C SER A 392 -27.88 27.47 17.67
N VAL A 393 -27.60 28.73 17.33
CA VAL A 393 -28.44 29.54 16.44
C VAL A 393 -28.12 29.22 14.98
N ALA A 394 -29.01 28.49 14.31
CA ALA A 394 -28.76 27.94 12.97
C ALA A 394 -28.32 28.97 11.91
N PRO A 395 -28.94 30.18 11.80
CA PRO A 395 -28.45 31.21 10.86
C PRO A 395 -27.03 31.68 11.15
N LEU A 396 -26.68 31.89 12.43
CA LEU A 396 -25.34 32.34 12.83
C LEU A 396 -24.29 31.26 12.57
N ARG A 397 -24.58 30.01 12.94
CA ARG A 397 -23.73 28.86 12.65
C ARG A 397 -23.51 28.69 11.14
N SER A 398 -24.59 28.71 10.35
CA SER A 398 -24.52 28.56 8.89
C SER A 398 -23.65 29.65 8.24
N LEU A 399 -23.81 30.91 8.67
CA LEU A 399 -22.97 32.01 8.20
C LEU A 399 -21.50 31.82 8.61
N ALA A 400 -21.24 31.49 9.88
CA ALA A 400 -19.89 31.24 10.37
C ALA A 400 -19.21 30.12 9.56
N PHE A 401 -19.90 28.99 9.37
CA PHE A 401 -19.39 27.82 8.67
C PHE A 401 -19.01 28.14 7.21
N ARG A 402 -19.86 28.88 6.50
CA ARG A 402 -19.55 29.34 5.13
C ARG A 402 -18.28 30.19 5.07
N ILE A 403 -18.06 31.07 6.06
CA ILE A 403 -16.87 31.94 6.12
C ILE A 403 -15.60 31.12 6.35
N ILE A 404 -15.66 30.10 7.21
CA ILE A 404 -14.49 29.32 7.61
C ILE A 404 -14.25 28.04 6.77
N GLY A 405 -15.02 27.84 5.70
CA GLY A 405 -14.87 26.71 4.78
C GLY A 405 -15.50 25.39 5.25
N LEU A 406 -16.52 25.45 6.11
CA LEU A 406 -17.27 24.28 6.58
C LEU A 406 -18.65 24.19 5.92
N ASP A 407 -19.19 22.98 5.78
CA ASP A 407 -20.52 22.76 5.22
C ASP A 407 -21.63 23.23 6.19
N PRO A 408 -22.49 24.19 5.81
CA PRO A 408 -23.51 24.77 6.70
C PRO A 408 -24.58 23.78 7.17
N ARG A 409 -24.71 22.61 6.52
CA ARG A 409 -25.61 21.53 6.95
C ARG A 409 -25.12 20.81 8.20
N ARG A 410 -23.85 21.03 8.60
CA ARG A 410 -23.26 20.40 9.78
C ARG A 410 -23.62 21.09 11.08
N GLY A 411 -23.87 20.28 12.12
CA GLY A 411 -23.85 20.75 13.49
C GLY A 411 -22.42 20.99 13.98
N MET A 412 -22.23 21.93 14.90
CA MET A 412 -20.97 22.03 15.63
C MET A 412 -21.01 21.06 16.83
N PRO A 413 -19.98 20.23 17.05
CA PRO A 413 -19.84 19.51 18.31
C PRO A 413 -19.77 20.48 19.49
N ALA A 414 -20.35 20.11 20.63
CA ALA A 414 -20.29 20.95 21.82
C ALA A 414 -18.85 21.09 22.31
N LEU A 415 -18.42 22.33 22.57
CA LEU A 415 -17.13 22.61 23.21
C LEU A 415 -17.25 22.40 24.72
N GLN A 416 -16.29 21.71 25.34
CA GLN A 416 -16.23 21.58 26.79
C GLN A 416 -15.61 22.82 27.46
N SER A 417 -16.03 23.10 28.69
CA SER A 417 -15.39 24.08 29.56
C SER A 417 -14.32 23.40 30.42
N GLY A 418 -13.10 23.94 30.42
CA GLY A 418 -11.96 23.34 31.13
C GLY A 418 -11.23 22.26 30.34
N THR A 419 -10.13 21.77 30.90
CA THR A 419 -9.27 20.75 30.27
C THR A 419 -9.10 19.53 31.16
N VAL A 420 -8.75 18.38 30.57
CA VAL A 420 -8.43 17.16 31.33
C VAL A 420 -7.21 17.40 32.22
N THR A 421 -6.19 18.11 31.74
CA THR A 421 -5.03 18.46 32.59
C THR A 421 -5.39 19.33 33.80
N ALA A 422 -6.34 20.26 33.67
CA ALA A 422 -6.82 21.06 34.81
C ALA A 422 -7.61 20.21 35.81
N TRP A 423 -8.40 19.26 35.31
CA TRP A 423 -9.06 18.25 36.14
C TRP A 423 -8.05 17.35 36.87
N ALA A 424 -7.03 16.85 36.16
CA ALA A 424 -6.00 15.99 36.73
C ALA A 424 -5.18 16.70 37.81
N ARG A 425 -4.84 17.98 37.60
CA ARG A 425 -4.16 18.80 38.61
C ARG A 425 -4.96 18.92 39.90
N ARG A 426 -6.28 19.13 39.81
CA ARG A 426 -7.16 19.19 41.00
C ARG A 426 -7.24 17.86 41.77
N ARG A 427 -6.84 16.75 41.14
CA ARG A 427 -6.82 15.41 41.73
C ARG A 427 -5.41 14.90 42.05
N ASN A 428 -4.38 15.75 41.91
CA ASN A 428 -2.97 15.37 42.06
C ASN A 428 -2.55 14.20 41.15
N LEU A 429 -3.15 14.08 39.96
CA LEU A 429 -2.84 13.05 38.97
C LEU A 429 -1.94 13.55 37.83
N LEU A 430 -1.74 14.87 37.71
CA LEU A 430 -0.90 15.44 36.66
C LEU A 430 0.58 15.14 36.95
N ALA A 431 1.26 14.46 36.01
CA ALA A 431 2.67 14.13 36.14
C ALA A 431 3.55 15.08 35.30
N ASP A 432 4.16 16.07 35.94
CA ASP A 432 5.08 16.99 35.26
C ASP A 432 6.47 16.35 35.00
N CYS A 433 6.78 15.25 35.71
CA CYS A 433 7.98 14.43 35.52
C CYS A 433 7.69 12.95 35.81
N VAL A 434 8.64 12.08 35.46
CA VAL A 434 8.58 10.66 35.82
C VAL A 434 8.59 10.51 37.35
N PRO A 435 7.62 9.82 37.97
CA PRO A 435 7.63 9.57 39.41
C PRO A 435 8.90 8.82 39.82
N ALA A 436 9.50 9.21 40.95
CA ALA A 436 10.62 8.47 41.53
C ALA A 436 10.13 7.09 42.00
N GLY A 437 10.50 6.03 41.28
CA GLY A 437 10.27 4.65 41.73
C GLY A 437 11.34 4.19 42.70
N ASP A 438 11.01 3.22 43.57
CA ASP A 438 11.93 2.58 44.54
C ASP A 438 13.16 1.88 43.93
N ALA A 439 13.30 1.89 42.60
CA ALA A 439 14.49 1.41 41.90
C ALA A 439 15.78 2.19 42.24
N ALA A 440 15.68 3.37 42.86
CA ALA A 440 16.84 4.17 43.26
C ALA A 440 17.44 3.80 44.64
N SER A 441 16.87 2.84 45.39
CA SER A 441 17.33 2.51 46.75
C SER A 441 18.39 1.41 46.87
N SER A 442 18.82 0.79 45.76
CA SER A 442 19.84 -0.29 45.80
C SER A 442 21.28 0.15 45.49
N PHE A 443 21.54 1.45 45.34
CA PHE A 443 22.91 1.96 45.18
C PHE A 443 23.16 3.23 46.00
N THR A 444 23.27 3.07 47.32
CA THR A 444 24.07 3.98 48.17
C THR A 444 24.80 3.19 49.25
N ALA A 445 26.08 2.93 49.03
CA ALA A 445 27.17 3.31 49.94
C ALA A 445 28.49 2.65 49.52
N THR A 446 29.36 3.42 48.87
CA THR A 446 30.69 3.70 49.44
C THR A 446 31.19 5.01 48.86
N SER A 447 31.00 6.08 49.62
CA SER A 447 31.80 7.29 49.51
C SER A 447 33.20 7.00 50.06
N SER A 448 34.23 7.14 49.23
CA SER A 448 35.54 7.59 49.72
C SER A 448 36.04 8.71 48.83
N THR A 449 36.20 9.84 49.49
CA THR A 449 36.80 11.12 49.09
C THR A 449 38.12 11.01 48.33
N ALA A 450 38.24 11.73 47.20
CA ALA A 450 39.38 12.60 46.88
C ALA A 450 39.05 13.49 45.66
N ALA A 451 39.31 14.80 45.80
CA ALA A 451 39.10 15.86 44.83
C ALA A 451 40.28 15.97 43.82
N PRO A 452 40.21 16.83 42.78
CA PRO A 452 40.83 16.61 41.46
C PRO A 452 42.18 17.32 41.26
N ALA A 453 42.93 16.89 40.23
CA ALA A 453 44.00 17.69 39.64
C ALA A 453 43.94 17.62 38.10
N ALA A 454 44.06 18.80 37.51
CA ALA A 454 43.99 19.11 36.09
C ALA A 454 45.19 18.59 35.29
N ALA A 455 45.02 18.39 33.98
CA ALA A 455 46.00 18.79 32.98
C ALA A 455 45.36 18.91 31.58
N THR A 456 45.59 20.08 31.03
CA THR A 456 45.23 20.63 29.71
C THR A 456 46.08 20.10 28.55
N SER A 457 45.57 20.40 27.34
CA SER A 457 46.29 20.59 26.06
C SER A 457 46.63 19.31 25.27
N ALA A 458 46.60 19.27 23.93
CA ALA A 458 46.49 20.32 22.93
C ALA A 458 45.85 19.77 21.64
N ALA A 459 45.16 20.65 20.92
CA ALA A 459 44.82 20.51 19.51
C ALA A 459 46.08 20.65 18.64
N ALA A 460 46.09 20.05 17.43
CA ALA A 460 46.01 20.80 16.17
C ALA A 460 46.35 19.97 14.91
N THR A 461 45.55 20.20 13.86
CA THR A 461 45.90 20.37 12.42
C THR A 461 46.56 19.21 11.66
N SER A 462 45.89 18.55 10.70
CA SER A 462 45.55 18.96 9.32
C SER A 462 46.73 18.91 8.33
N ALA A 463 46.60 18.12 7.26
CA ALA A 463 46.91 18.53 5.89
C ALA A 463 46.50 17.43 4.90
N ALA A 464 45.81 17.85 3.85
CA ALA A 464 45.57 17.09 2.63
C ALA A 464 46.67 17.41 1.60
N ALA A 465 47.05 16.44 0.76
CA ALA A 465 47.47 16.69 -0.62
C ALA A 465 47.47 15.39 -1.46
N THR A 466 46.86 15.56 -2.62
CA THR A 466 46.83 14.79 -3.87
C THR A 466 48.16 14.21 -4.37
N ASP A 467 48.14 13.03 -5.02
CA ASP A 467 48.48 12.91 -6.45
C ASP A 467 48.18 11.52 -7.05
N ALA A 468 47.99 11.49 -8.37
CA ALA A 468 47.54 10.35 -9.19
C ALA A 468 48.68 9.70 -10.01
N ARG A 469 48.59 8.38 -10.23
CA ARG A 469 48.64 7.64 -11.53
C ARG A 469 49.26 6.23 -11.45
N GLU A 470 48.49 5.28 -12.01
CA GLU A 470 48.80 4.09 -12.83
C GLU A 470 50.02 3.19 -12.55
N HIS A 471 49.77 1.90 -12.23
CA HIS A 471 49.92 0.77 -13.16
C HIS A 471 49.62 -0.59 -12.50
N GLY A 472 48.76 -1.39 -13.16
CA GLY A 472 49.01 -2.79 -13.52
C GLY A 472 48.97 -3.90 -12.45
N GLY A 473 48.00 -4.81 -12.60
CA GLY A 473 48.28 -6.26 -12.53
C GLY A 473 47.66 -7.07 -11.40
N THR A 474 46.56 -7.79 -11.73
CA THR A 474 46.14 -9.12 -11.21
C THR A 474 45.84 -9.29 -9.70
N PRO A 475 44.83 -10.11 -9.31
CA PRO A 475 44.99 -11.57 -9.38
C PRO A 475 43.73 -12.39 -9.76
N ALA A 476 44.02 -13.61 -10.19
CA ALA A 476 43.10 -14.72 -10.32
C ALA A 476 43.00 -15.53 -9.01
N SER A 477 41.88 -16.26 -8.88
CA SER A 477 41.70 -17.53 -8.14
C SER A 477 41.81 -17.48 -6.60
N SER A 478 41.02 -18.18 -5.78
CA SER A 478 39.92 -19.13 -5.96
C SER A 478 39.44 -19.58 -4.57
N ASN A 479 38.16 -19.97 -4.48
CA ASN A 479 37.56 -21.02 -3.65
C ASN A 479 37.53 -20.91 -2.11
N SER A 480 36.32 -20.90 -1.54
CA SER A 480 35.60 -22.09 -0.98
C SER A 480 34.46 -21.62 -0.05
N ALA A 481 33.20 -21.77 -0.46
CA ALA A 481 32.32 -22.92 -0.16
C ALA A 481 31.95 -23.05 1.33
N ARG A 482 30.71 -22.72 1.67
CA ARG A 482 29.96 -23.36 2.77
C ARG A 482 28.54 -23.65 2.30
N GLU A 483 28.27 -24.95 2.25
CA GLU A 483 26.98 -25.58 1.97
C GLU A 483 25.98 -25.31 3.10
N HIS A 484 24.73 -25.02 2.74
CA HIS A 484 23.58 -25.32 3.59
C HIS A 484 22.53 -26.06 2.74
N GLY A 485 22.48 -27.37 2.96
CA GLY A 485 21.48 -28.26 2.38
C GLY A 485 20.11 -28.01 3.00
N GLY A 486 19.10 -27.90 2.12
CA GLY A 486 17.70 -27.94 2.48
C GLY A 486 17.21 -29.38 2.67
N THR A 487 16.19 -29.53 3.50
CA THR A 487 15.31 -30.71 3.55
C THR A 487 13.90 -30.21 3.90
N PRO A 488 12.83 -30.83 3.37
CA PRO A 488 11.59 -30.14 2.99
C PRO A 488 10.58 -30.03 4.13
N ALA A 489 9.69 -29.05 4.03
CA ALA A 489 8.59 -28.81 4.95
C ALA A 489 7.57 -29.97 4.88
N SER A 490 7.52 -30.78 5.95
CA SER A 490 6.44 -31.73 6.22
C SER A 490 5.39 -31.11 7.15
N SER A 491 4.13 -31.38 6.85
CA SER A 491 2.87 -30.87 7.40
C SER A 491 2.54 -31.21 8.87
N ASN A 492 3.49 -31.13 9.80
CA ASN A 492 3.26 -31.44 11.23
C ASN A 492 3.35 -30.26 12.22
N SER A 493 3.57 -29.03 11.77
CA SER A 493 3.72 -27.87 12.68
C SER A 493 2.41 -27.32 13.29
N ALA A 494 1.28 -28.00 13.09
CA ALA A 494 -0.03 -27.61 13.62
C ALA A 494 -0.45 -28.40 14.89
N ARG A 495 0.32 -29.41 15.33
CA ARG A 495 -0.01 -30.20 16.53
C ARG A 495 1.01 -30.16 17.67
N GLU A 496 2.15 -29.48 17.50
CA GLU A 496 3.17 -29.36 18.55
C GLU A 496 3.14 -28.02 19.32
N ARG A 497 2.13 -27.17 19.08
CA ARG A 497 1.88 -25.96 19.91
C ARG A 497 0.89 -26.18 21.06
N GLU A 498 0.37 -27.38 21.24
CA GLU A 498 -0.57 -27.73 22.33
C GLU A 498 0.09 -28.52 23.49
N ALA A 499 1.42 -28.68 23.50
CA ALA A 499 2.12 -29.38 24.57
C ALA A 499 3.39 -28.64 25.03
N ALA A 500 3.22 -27.39 25.47
CA ALA A 500 4.23 -26.66 26.25
C ALA A 500 3.58 -25.68 27.24
N THR A 501 2.59 -26.16 27.98
CA THR A 501 2.05 -25.51 29.19
C THR A 501 2.67 -26.15 30.43
N ALA A 502 3.83 -25.63 30.85
CA ALA A 502 4.27 -25.70 32.25
C ALA A 502 5.41 -24.69 32.52
N SER A 503 5.07 -23.60 33.22
CA SER A 503 5.94 -22.70 33.99
C SER A 503 7.13 -22.01 33.30
N SER A 504 6.86 -20.82 32.74
CA SER A 504 7.69 -19.63 32.95
C SER A 504 6.85 -18.38 32.67
N THR A 505 6.52 -17.61 33.70
CA THR A 505 5.85 -16.30 33.56
C THR A 505 6.79 -15.32 32.89
N VAL A 506 6.66 -15.13 31.57
CA VAL A 506 7.25 -14.00 30.87
C VAL A 506 6.47 -12.76 31.32
N SER A 507 7.09 -11.90 32.12
CA SER A 507 6.48 -10.66 32.60
C SER A 507 6.10 -9.76 31.42
N SER A 508 4.83 -9.36 31.33
CA SER A 508 4.37 -8.43 30.30
C SER A 508 5.13 -7.10 30.39
N PRO A 509 5.63 -6.53 29.26
CA PRO A 509 6.31 -5.24 29.26
C PRO A 509 5.47 -4.12 29.90
N VAL A 510 4.15 -4.19 29.76
CA VAL A 510 3.18 -3.23 30.32
C VAL A 510 3.21 -3.20 31.86
N LEU A 511 3.48 -4.33 32.51
CA LEU A 511 3.48 -4.47 33.98
C LEU A 511 4.87 -4.40 34.62
N SER A 512 5.90 -4.24 33.79
CA SER A 512 7.31 -4.29 34.19
C SER A 512 7.90 -2.93 34.55
N GLY A 513 7.14 -1.84 34.35
CA GLY A 513 7.55 -0.48 34.68
C GLY A 513 7.60 -0.16 36.17
N PRO A 514 7.96 1.08 36.54
CA PRO A 514 8.02 1.54 37.93
C PRO A 514 6.65 1.46 38.61
N ARG A 515 6.69 1.37 39.93
CA ARG A 515 5.51 1.23 40.79
C ARG A 515 5.40 2.41 41.75
N ASP A 516 4.17 2.73 42.14
CA ASP A 516 3.90 3.68 43.23
C ASP A 516 4.34 3.08 44.58
N PRO A 517 4.39 3.88 45.66
CA PRO A 517 4.74 3.36 47.01
C PRO A 517 3.81 2.26 47.53
N GLY A 518 2.61 2.10 46.94
CA GLY A 518 1.68 1.02 47.22
C GLY A 518 1.93 -0.24 46.38
N GLY A 519 3.00 -0.27 45.58
CA GLY A 519 3.36 -1.38 44.71
C GLY A 519 2.53 -1.50 43.43
N ARG A 520 1.70 -0.51 43.08
CA ARG A 520 0.89 -0.52 41.86
C ARG A 520 1.71 -0.03 40.65
N PRO A 521 1.66 -0.70 39.49
CA PRO A 521 2.37 -0.24 38.30
C PRO A 521 1.81 1.09 37.81
N TYR A 522 2.67 2.01 37.40
CA TYR A 522 2.25 3.26 36.77
C TYR A 522 1.71 3.02 35.36
N ALA A 523 0.69 3.78 34.97
CA ALA A 523 0.23 3.90 33.59
C ALA A 523 -0.04 5.37 33.26
N LEU A 524 0.52 5.85 32.14
CA LEU A 524 0.38 7.25 31.73
C LEU A 524 -0.81 7.42 30.79
N VAL A 525 -1.87 8.07 31.26
CA VAL A 525 -3.01 8.46 30.43
C VAL A 525 -2.67 9.74 29.68
N TRP A 526 -2.62 9.66 28.36
CA TRP A 526 -2.41 10.82 27.50
C TRP A 526 -3.74 11.32 26.95
N ALA A 527 -4.25 12.40 27.54
CA ALA A 527 -5.38 13.14 26.98
C ALA A 527 -4.91 13.89 25.72
N ASP A 528 -5.15 13.29 24.57
CA ASP A 528 -4.72 13.78 23.27
C ASP A 528 -5.43 15.08 22.82
N SER A 529 -5.14 15.52 21.59
CA SER A 529 -5.61 16.78 21.01
C SER A 529 -7.13 16.98 21.09
N PHE A 530 -7.92 15.91 20.98
CA PHE A 530 -9.38 15.99 21.03
C PHE A 530 -9.88 15.77 22.46
N SER A 531 -9.41 14.74 23.15
CA SER A 531 -9.87 14.44 24.51
C SER A 531 -9.54 15.54 25.52
N GLN A 532 -8.44 16.27 25.31
CA GLN A 532 -8.01 17.36 26.18
C GLN A 532 -9.00 18.55 26.23
N THR A 533 -9.71 18.85 25.13
CA THR A 533 -10.48 20.11 24.98
C THR A 533 -11.83 20.01 24.30
N LEU A 534 -12.19 18.86 23.70
CA LEU A 534 -13.49 18.63 23.08
C LEU A 534 -14.33 17.61 23.87
N ASP A 535 -13.76 16.44 24.15
CA ASP A 535 -14.44 15.41 24.94
C ASP A 535 -13.51 14.68 25.91
N GLY A 536 -13.46 15.17 27.16
CA GLY A 536 -12.65 14.59 28.22
C GLY A 536 -13.30 13.42 28.95
N ALA A 537 -14.49 12.95 28.57
CA ALA A 537 -15.17 11.86 29.29
C ALA A 537 -14.38 10.54 29.20
N GLY A 538 -13.96 10.16 27.99
CA GLY A 538 -13.15 8.95 27.76
C GLY A 538 -11.84 8.97 28.57
N ALA A 539 -11.07 10.06 28.51
CA ALA A 539 -9.80 10.18 29.23
C ALA A 539 -9.97 10.05 30.76
N ARG A 540 -11.05 10.62 31.33
CA ARG A 540 -11.36 10.48 32.76
C ARG A 540 -11.76 9.05 33.11
N ALA A 541 -12.55 8.40 32.26
CA ALA A 541 -12.95 7.01 32.47
C ALA A 541 -11.76 6.04 32.33
N VAL A 542 -10.79 6.33 31.46
CA VAL A 542 -9.54 5.54 31.38
C VAL A 542 -8.81 5.55 32.72
N VAL A 543 -8.70 6.71 33.38
CA VAL A 543 -8.11 6.81 34.73
C VAL A 543 -8.89 5.93 35.72
N ASP A 544 -10.21 6.07 35.77
CA ASP A 544 -11.05 5.32 36.70
C ASP A 544 -10.91 3.80 36.49
N VAL A 545 -10.90 3.34 35.24
CA VAL A 545 -10.78 1.92 34.88
C VAL A 545 -9.39 1.38 35.23
N LEU A 546 -8.32 2.13 34.95
CA LEU A 546 -6.95 1.73 35.31
C LEU A 546 -6.78 1.63 36.83
N GLU A 547 -7.30 2.61 37.59
CA GLU A 547 -7.26 2.59 39.05
C GLU A 547 -8.01 1.38 39.62
N ALA A 548 -9.20 1.07 39.10
CA ALA A 548 -9.98 -0.09 39.50
C ALA A 548 -9.26 -1.41 39.23
N ASN A 549 -8.41 -1.46 38.20
CA ASN A 549 -7.65 -2.64 37.77
C ASN A 549 -6.20 -2.67 38.31
N GLY A 550 -5.94 -1.95 39.40
CA GLY A 550 -4.70 -2.09 40.17
C GLY A 550 -3.52 -1.28 39.66
N PHE A 551 -3.71 -0.35 38.71
CA PHE A 551 -2.69 0.60 38.29
C PHE A 551 -2.67 1.84 39.20
N ALA A 552 -1.55 2.56 39.17
CA ALA A 552 -1.44 3.95 39.62
C ALA A 552 -1.50 4.86 38.38
N PRO A 553 -2.69 5.29 37.92
CA PRO A 553 -2.80 6.13 36.75
C PRO A 553 -2.24 7.52 37.02
N ILE A 554 -1.43 8.02 36.08
CA ILE A 554 -0.96 9.40 36.02
C ILE A 554 -1.36 10.01 34.69
N VAL A 555 -1.54 11.33 34.64
CA VAL A 555 -1.99 12.04 33.44
C VAL A 555 -0.84 12.88 32.88
N ALA A 556 -0.59 12.74 31.59
CA ALA A 556 0.45 13.48 30.90
C ALA A 556 0.14 15.00 30.84
N PRO A 557 1.16 15.87 30.79
CA PRO A 557 1.00 17.26 30.41
C PRO A 557 0.37 17.41 29.01
N ASP A 558 -0.19 18.60 28.73
CA ASP A 558 -0.87 18.88 27.45
C ASP A 558 0.09 18.77 26.26
N ALA A 559 -0.05 17.70 25.47
CA ALA A 559 0.76 17.40 24.31
C ALA A 559 -0.12 17.16 23.07
N CYS A 560 0.14 17.91 22.00
CA CYS A 560 -0.60 17.81 20.73
C CYS A 560 -0.05 16.65 19.89
N CYS A 561 -0.93 15.79 19.39
CA CYS A 561 -0.54 14.72 18.46
C CYS A 561 -0.20 15.24 17.05
N GLY A 562 -0.62 16.46 16.70
CA GLY A 562 -0.35 17.05 15.38
C GLY A 562 -1.22 16.52 14.23
N LEU A 563 -2.12 15.57 14.47
CA LEU A 563 -2.97 14.95 13.43
C LEU A 563 -3.65 15.95 12.50
N THR A 564 -4.29 17.00 13.02
CA THR A 564 -4.99 18.00 12.20
C THR A 564 -4.06 18.76 11.25
N TRP A 565 -2.78 18.88 11.62
CA TRP A 565 -1.73 19.45 10.76
C TRP A 565 -1.30 18.44 9.70
N ILE A 566 -1.21 17.15 10.06
CA ILE A 566 -0.89 16.06 9.13
C ILE A 566 -1.96 15.95 8.04
N THR A 567 -3.24 15.88 8.41
CA THR A 567 -4.35 15.68 7.45
C THR A 567 -4.56 16.86 6.50
N THR A 568 -4.05 18.05 6.86
CA THR A 568 -4.08 19.26 6.02
C THR A 568 -2.74 19.55 5.32
N GLY A 569 -1.78 18.63 5.40
CA GLY A 569 -0.46 18.74 4.76
C GLY A 569 0.43 19.84 5.32
N GLN A 570 0.24 20.26 6.58
CA GLN A 570 1.06 21.25 7.28
C GLN A 570 2.20 20.55 8.06
N LEU A 571 3.00 19.73 7.37
CA LEU A 571 3.93 18.78 7.99
C LEU A 571 5.05 19.44 8.81
N THR A 572 5.53 20.63 8.42
CA THR A 572 6.47 21.39 9.26
C THR A 572 5.88 21.75 10.62
N GLY A 573 4.59 22.13 10.65
CA GLY A 573 3.86 22.40 11.89
C GLY A 573 3.60 21.14 12.69
N ALA A 574 3.24 20.05 12.02
CA ALA A 574 3.07 18.73 12.63
C ALA A 574 4.36 18.27 13.33
N LYS A 575 5.52 18.32 12.65
CA LYS A 575 6.83 17.93 13.20
C LYS A 575 7.21 18.75 14.43
N LYS A 576 6.91 20.05 14.47
CA LYS A 576 7.12 20.88 15.68
C LYS A 576 6.26 20.41 16.85
N HIS A 577 5.00 20.08 16.60
CA HIS A 577 4.12 19.54 17.63
C HIS A 577 4.57 18.16 18.12
N LEU A 578 5.00 17.28 17.21
CA LEU A 578 5.53 15.95 17.55
C LEU A 578 6.83 16.05 18.35
N ALA A 579 7.77 16.92 17.99
CA ALA A 579 9.00 17.12 18.75
C ALA A 579 8.73 17.62 20.19
N SER A 580 7.75 18.51 20.35
CA SER A 580 7.28 18.94 21.67
C SER A 580 6.61 17.80 22.44
N LEU A 581 5.81 16.97 21.77
CA LEU A 581 5.19 15.79 22.38
C LEU A 581 6.24 14.78 22.84
N LEU A 582 7.27 14.51 22.02
CA LEU A 582 8.38 13.63 22.39
C LEU A 582 9.13 14.15 23.62
N SER A 583 9.30 15.47 23.76
CA SER A 583 9.92 16.04 24.96
C SER A 583 9.13 15.77 26.25
N ILE A 584 7.81 15.54 26.13
CA ILE A 584 6.91 15.28 27.26
C ILE A 584 6.77 13.78 27.52
N LEU A 585 6.55 12.98 26.48
CA LEU A 585 6.20 11.55 26.62
C LEU A 585 7.42 10.62 26.68
N ALA A 586 8.52 10.96 26.01
CA ALA A 586 9.69 10.08 25.95
C ALA A 586 10.31 9.74 27.32
N PRO A 587 10.36 10.66 28.31
CA PRO A 587 10.83 10.30 29.65
C PRO A 587 10.04 9.16 30.29
N PHE A 588 8.71 9.15 30.14
CA PHE A 588 7.85 8.09 30.68
C PHE A 588 8.04 6.78 29.93
N ALA A 589 8.11 6.83 28.59
CA ALA A 589 8.40 5.65 27.77
C ALA A 589 9.78 5.06 28.09
N ALA A 590 10.81 5.89 28.30
CA ALA A 590 12.15 5.46 28.70
C ALA A 590 12.16 4.78 30.08
N ALA A 591 11.28 5.20 30.97
CA ALA A 591 11.09 4.57 32.27
C ALA A 591 10.27 3.26 32.20
N GLY A 592 9.80 2.84 31.03
CA GLY A 592 8.96 1.65 30.87
C GLY A 592 7.52 1.84 31.35
N ILE A 593 7.04 3.08 31.48
CA ILE A 593 5.65 3.37 31.81
C ILE A 593 4.82 3.32 30.52
N PRO A 594 3.79 2.45 30.42
CA PRO A 594 2.93 2.40 29.24
C PRO A 594 2.14 3.70 29.08
N ILE A 595 2.06 4.20 27.84
CA ILE A 595 1.30 5.38 27.44
C ILE A 595 -0.04 4.91 26.89
N VAL A 596 -1.13 5.24 27.57
CA VAL A 596 -2.49 4.87 27.17
C VAL A 596 -3.10 6.00 26.34
N GLY A 597 -3.30 5.73 25.05
CA GLY A 597 -4.00 6.63 24.13
C GLY A 597 -5.51 6.58 24.31
N VAL A 598 -6.19 7.72 24.12
CA VAL A 598 -7.65 7.84 24.29
C VAL A 598 -8.33 7.90 22.93
N GLU A 599 -8.04 8.94 22.13
CA GLU A 599 -8.56 9.06 20.77
C GLU A 599 -7.75 8.16 19.81
N PRO A 600 -8.38 7.20 19.11
CA PRO A 600 -7.69 6.30 18.20
C PRO A 600 -6.90 7.02 17.10
N SER A 601 -7.43 8.13 16.59
CA SER A 601 -6.78 8.88 15.52
C SER A 601 -5.48 9.57 15.95
N CYS A 602 -5.39 10.08 17.18
CA CYS A 602 -4.13 10.60 17.73
C CYS A 602 -3.18 9.48 18.16
N THR A 603 -3.72 8.37 18.68
CA THR A 603 -2.92 7.18 19.06
C THR A 603 -2.21 6.58 17.84
N ALA A 604 -2.90 6.49 16.71
CA ALA A 604 -2.33 6.02 15.46
C ALA A 604 -1.18 6.90 14.93
N VAL A 605 -1.21 8.21 15.19
CA VAL A 605 -0.07 9.09 14.84
C VAL A 605 1.19 8.67 15.59
N LEU A 606 1.09 8.32 16.88
CA LEU A 606 2.26 7.89 17.65
C LEU A 606 2.78 6.52 17.23
N ARG A 607 1.88 5.60 16.86
CA ARG A 607 2.27 4.23 16.47
C ARG A 607 2.77 4.10 15.02
N ASP A 608 2.37 5.00 14.12
CA ASP A 608 2.72 4.91 12.69
C ASP A 608 3.41 6.19 12.15
N ASP A 609 2.71 7.32 12.06
CA ASP A 609 3.24 8.53 11.39
C ASP A 609 4.49 9.12 12.05
N LEU A 610 4.60 9.01 13.37
CA LEU A 610 5.66 9.62 14.18
C LEU A 610 7.05 9.18 13.71
N ALA A 611 7.25 7.88 13.51
CA ALA A 611 8.55 7.32 13.14
C ALA A 611 9.01 7.77 11.74
N ASP A 612 8.08 8.02 10.82
CA ASP A 612 8.43 8.46 9.45
C ASP A 612 8.48 9.99 9.32
N LEU A 613 7.83 10.75 10.22
CA LEU A 613 7.95 12.21 10.27
C LEU A 613 9.22 12.68 11.00
N LEU A 614 9.66 11.93 12.01
CA LEU A 614 10.84 12.19 12.83
C LEU A 614 11.74 10.93 12.92
N PRO A 615 12.27 10.41 11.79
CA PRO A 615 13.04 9.17 11.78
C PRO A 615 14.38 9.27 12.52
N GLU A 616 14.99 10.46 12.53
CA GLU A 616 16.28 10.72 13.17
C GLU A 616 16.18 10.92 14.69
N ASP A 617 14.95 11.04 15.23
CA ASP A 617 14.75 11.19 16.67
C ASP A 617 14.48 9.81 17.30
N PRO A 618 15.44 9.22 18.04
CA PRO A 618 15.27 7.88 18.61
C PRO A 618 14.09 7.78 19.59
N ARG A 619 13.64 8.92 20.13
CA ARG A 619 12.45 8.99 20.98
C ARG A 619 11.18 8.62 20.23
N SER A 620 11.15 8.76 18.89
CA SER A 620 10.01 8.37 18.05
C SER A 620 9.69 6.88 18.20
N MET A 621 10.68 6.01 18.04
CA MET A 621 10.48 4.56 18.18
C MET A 621 10.17 4.16 19.62
N LEU A 622 10.79 4.83 20.60
CA LEU A 622 10.55 4.59 22.01
C LEU A 622 9.09 4.91 22.41
N VAL A 623 8.59 6.09 22.02
CA VAL A 623 7.20 6.50 22.30
C VAL A 623 6.21 5.64 21.51
N SER A 624 6.51 5.32 20.25
CA SER A 624 5.67 4.41 19.44
C SER A 624 5.50 3.05 20.13
N GLY A 625 6.60 2.43 20.56
CA GLY A 625 6.59 1.12 21.21
C GLY A 625 5.94 1.10 22.60
N ALA A 626 5.92 2.24 23.31
CA ALA A 626 5.27 2.38 24.61
C ALA A 626 3.79 2.84 24.54
N THR A 627 3.27 3.11 23.33
CA THR A 627 1.90 3.60 23.16
C THR A 627 0.92 2.44 22.94
N HIS A 628 -0.09 2.35 23.80
CA HIS A 628 -1.06 1.26 23.84
C HIS A 628 -2.50 1.78 23.88
N THR A 629 -3.44 0.94 23.44
CA THR A 629 -4.87 1.12 23.69
C THR A 629 -5.22 0.68 25.12
N LEU A 630 -6.37 1.10 25.63
CA LEU A 630 -6.84 0.64 26.94
C LEU A 630 -6.99 -0.89 26.98
N ALA A 631 -7.54 -1.49 25.92
CA ALA A 631 -7.75 -2.93 25.84
C ALA A 631 -6.43 -3.71 25.87
N GLU A 632 -5.38 -3.24 25.19
CA GLU A 632 -4.03 -3.84 25.26
C GLU A 632 -3.47 -3.81 26.68
N VAL A 633 -3.62 -2.69 27.40
CA VAL A 633 -3.14 -2.56 28.78
C VAL A 633 -3.91 -3.46 29.74
N LEU A 634 -5.24 -3.50 29.64
CA LEU A 634 -6.08 -4.37 30.49
C LEU A 634 -5.84 -5.86 30.20
N SER A 635 -5.55 -6.21 28.95
CA SER A 635 -5.25 -7.58 28.55
C SER A 635 -3.96 -8.10 29.19
N ALA A 636 -3.02 -7.21 29.55
CA ALA A 636 -1.81 -7.58 30.30
C ALA A 636 -2.10 -7.97 31.76
N VAL A 637 -3.20 -7.51 32.35
CA VAL A 637 -3.63 -7.91 33.69
C VAL A 637 -4.26 -9.31 33.64
N PRO A 638 -3.91 -10.25 34.53
CA PRO A 638 -4.55 -11.56 34.60
C PRO A 638 -6.07 -11.41 34.79
N GLU A 639 -6.85 -12.23 34.10
CA GLU A 639 -8.32 -12.16 34.11
C GLU A 639 -8.91 -12.23 35.53
N SER A 640 -8.38 -13.12 36.39
CA SER A 640 -8.78 -13.26 37.80
C SER A 640 -8.51 -12.02 38.65
N SER A 641 -7.69 -11.09 38.17
CA SER A 641 -7.30 -9.86 38.86
C SER A 641 -7.91 -8.61 38.22
N ARG A 642 -8.66 -8.76 37.13
CA ARG A 642 -9.38 -7.64 36.52
C ARG A 642 -10.63 -7.34 37.34
N ASN A 643 -10.86 -6.05 37.56
CA ASN A 643 -12.06 -5.53 38.20
C ASN A 643 -12.82 -4.73 37.14
N LEU A 644 -13.62 -5.44 36.35
CA LEU A 644 -14.42 -4.90 35.25
C LEU A 644 -15.88 -5.37 35.42
N PRO A 645 -16.86 -4.59 34.94
CA PRO A 645 -18.26 -4.96 35.03
C PRO A 645 -18.56 -6.18 34.15
N SER A 646 -19.52 -7.01 34.57
CA SER A 646 -20.15 -7.96 33.66
C SER A 646 -20.97 -7.19 32.62
N LEU A 647 -20.85 -7.60 31.36
CA LEU A 647 -21.61 -7.12 30.22
C LEU A 647 -22.56 -8.20 29.68
N GLU A 648 -22.89 -9.21 30.50
CA GLU A 648 -23.90 -10.21 30.14
C GLU A 648 -25.23 -9.56 29.75
N GLY A 649 -25.76 -9.95 28.58
CA GLY A 649 -27.00 -9.40 28.04
C GLY A 649 -26.88 -8.00 27.44
N VAL A 650 -25.67 -7.42 27.39
CA VAL A 650 -25.43 -6.14 26.71
C VAL A 650 -25.16 -6.39 25.23
N GLU A 651 -26.04 -5.85 24.39
CA GLU A 651 -25.81 -5.75 22.94
C GLU A 651 -24.95 -4.53 22.63
N ILE A 652 -23.92 -4.71 21.82
CA ILE A 652 -23.03 -3.64 21.40
C ILE A 652 -23.00 -3.57 19.89
N VAL A 653 -23.32 -2.40 19.34
CA VAL A 653 -22.94 -2.04 17.97
C VAL A 653 -21.65 -1.25 18.06
N ALA A 654 -20.53 -1.90 17.74
CA ALA A 654 -19.21 -1.30 17.83
C ALA A 654 -18.79 -0.72 16.48
N GLN A 655 -18.39 0.55 16.47
CA GLN A 655 -17.71 1.19 15.34
C GLN A 655 -16.22 1.30 15.67
N PRO A 656 -15.39 0.31 15.30
CA PRO A 656 -13.95 0.49 15.27
C PRO A 656 -13.62 1.76 14.49
N HIS A 657 -12.83 2.64 15.08
CA HIS A 657 -12.34 3.82 14.36
C HIS A 657 -11.40 3.35 13.26
N CYS A 658 -11.43 3.95 12.06
CA CYS A 658 -10.62 3.48 10.94
C CYS A 658 -9.11 3.47 11.24
N HIS A 659 -8.61 4.47 11.97
CA HIS A 659 -7.23 4.45 12.49
C HIS A 659 -6.98 3.37 13.55
N HIS A 660 -7.98 3.01 14.36
CA HIS A 660 -7.88 1.90 15.32
C HIS A 660 -7.68 0.59 14.54
N TYR A 661 -8.60 0.30 13.62
CA TYR A 661 -8.54 -0.86 12.74
C TYR A 661 -7.19 -0.95 11.99
N SER A 662 -6.75 0.15 11.38
CA SER A 662 -5.62 0.12 10.45
C SER A 662 -4.25 0.10 11.11
N VAL A 663 -4.13 0.64 12.33
CA VAL A 663 -2.82 0.83 12.98
C VAL A 663 -2.64 0.01 14.24
N MET A 664 -3.69 -0.13 15.07
CA MET A 664 -3.61 -0.90 16.32
C MET A 664 -4.30 -2.27 16.22
N GLY A 665 -5.17 -2.48 15.23
CA GLY A 665 -6.10 -3.61 15.21
C GLY A 665 -7.23 -3.43 16.24
N TRP A 666 -8.30 -4.22 16.15
CA TRP A 666 -9.45 -4.11 17.10
C TRP A 666 -9.85 -5.44 17.72
N ASP A 667 -9.07 -6.49 17.49
CA ASP A 667 -9.42 -7.84 17.94
C ASP A 667 -9.25 -7.98 19.46
N THR A 668 -8.28 -7.27 20.05
CA THR A 668 -8.09 -7.21 21.52
C THR A 668 -9.29 -6.57 22.21
N ASP A 669 -9.82 -5.48 21.67
CA ASP A 669 -11.01 -4.79 22.17
C ASP A 669 -12.25 -5.69 22.07
N GLN A 670 -12.42 -6.38 20.94
CA GLN A 670 -13.51 -7.33 20.75
C GLN A 670 -13.43 -8.48 21.75
N ALA A 671 -12.26 -9.13 21.87
CA ALA A 671 -12.04 -10.23 22.79
C ALA A 671 -12.27 -9.81 24.25
N LEU A 672 -11.88 -8.59 24.63
CA LEU A 672 -12.15 -8.05 25.96
C LEU A 672 -13.66 -7.93 26.22
N LEU A 673 -14.42 -7.34 25.29
CA LEU A 673 -15.87 -7.18 25.43
C LEU A 673 -16.60 -8.52 25.50
N GLU A 674 -16.24 -9.46 24.62
CA GLU A 674 -16.82 -10.80 24.59
C GLU A 674 -16.48 -11.59 25.85
N SER A 675 -15.26 -11.46 26.40
CA SER A 675 -14.89 -12.08 27.67
C SER A 675 -15.71 -11.59 28.87
N LEU A 676 -16.27 -10.38 28.78
CA LEU A 676 -17.18 -9.83 29.79
C LEU A 676 -18.65 -10.21 29.55
N GLY A 677 -18.95 -11.00 28.50
CA GLY A 677 -20.30 -11.49 28.20
C GLY A 677 -21.11 -10.62 27.23
N ALA A 678 -20.51 -9.59 26.62
CA ALA A 678 -21.20 -8.75 25.65
C ALA A 678 -21.42 -9.48 24.31
N ARG A 679 -22.54 -9.18 23.63
CA ARG A 679 -22.75 -9.56 22.23
C ARG A 679 -22.35 -8.40 21.33
N VAL A 680 -21.30 -8.57 20.53
CA VAL A 680 -20.70 -7.50 19.73
C VAL A 680 -21.07 -7.65 18.25
N THR A 681 -21.75 -6.65 17.71
CA THR A 681 -21.86 -6.41 16.26
C THR A 681 -20.79 -5.40 15.85
N ARG A 682 -19.71 -5.89 15.25
CA ARG A 682 -18.63 -5.05 14.72
C ARG A 682 -19.00 -4.46 13.36
N LEU A 683 -18.97 -3.14 13.24
CA LEU A 683 -19.19 -2.44 11.97
C LEU A 683 -17.94 -2.47 11.11
N GLU A 684 -18.15 -2.63 9.81
CA GLU A 684 -17.11 -2.53 8.78
C GLU A 684 -17.10 -1.13 8.16
N GLY A 685 -15.93 -0.61 7.82
CA GLY A 685 -15.78 0.65 7.10
C GLY A 685 -15.67 1.90 7.99
N CYS A 686 -15.79 3.07 7.34
CA CYS A 686 -15.63 4.37 7.98
C CYS A 686 -16.99 4.94 8.41
N CYS A 687 -17.03 5.72 9.50
CA CYS A 687 -18.22 6.50 9.86
C CYS A 687 -18.55 7.60 8.83
N GLY A 688 -17.59 8.00 7.99
CA GLY A 688 -17.75 9.04 6.98
C GLY A 688 -17.36 10.45 7.43
N LEU A 689 -17.24 10.74 8.74
CA LEU A 689 -16.81 12.07 9.20
C LEU A 689 -15.29 12.26 9.12
N ALA A 690 -14.51 11.23 9.51
CA ALA A 690 -13.05 11.17 9.43
C ALA A 690 -12.34 12.48 9.81
N GLY A 691 -12.48 12.86 11.09
CA GLY A 691 -11.89 14.10 11.61
C GLY A 691 -12.51 15.34 10.96
N ASN A 692 -11.72 16.07 10.17
CA ASN A 692 -12.15 17.31 9.52
C ASN A 692 -12.87 17.09 8.18
N PHE A 693 -12.72 15.91 7.55
CA PHE A 693 -13.18 15.65 6.20
C PHE A 693 -14.66 15.97 6.00
N GLY A 694 -15.55 15.33 6.76
CA GLY A 694 -16.98 15.49 6.58
C GLY A 694 -17.52 16.85 7.06
N MET A 695 -16.71 17.66 7.74
CA MET A 695 -17.05 19.03 8.14
C MET A 695 -16.78 20.04 7.03
N GLU A 696 -15.87 19.73 6.12
CA GLU A 696 -15.42 20.63 5.05
C GLU A 696 -16.50 20.84 3.98
N ALA A 697 -16.57 22.07 3.46
CA ALA A 697 -17.54 22.43 2.43
C ALA A 697 -17.32 21.56 1.16
N GLY A 698 -18.41 20.97 0.65
CA GLY A 698 -18.36 20.07 -0.52
C GLY A 698 -18.27 18.59 -0.18
N HIS A 699 -17.96 18.22 1.07
CA HIS A 699 -17.78 16.81 1.46
C HIS A 699 -18.98 16.18 2.18
N TYR A 700 -20.01 16.96 2.51
CA TYR A 700 -21.14 16.47 3.30
C TYR A 700 -21.86 15.30 2.63
N ASP A 701 -22.15 15.38 1.33
CA ASP A 701 -22.91 14.33 0.64
C ASP A 701 -22.13 13.01 0.57
N LEU A 702 -20.81 13.07 0.31
CA LEU A 702 -19.95 11.89 0.40
C LEU A 702 -19.91 11.34 1.83
N SER A 703 -19.76 12.21 2.82
CA SER A 703 -19.72 11.80 4.23
C SER A 703 -20.99 11.08 4.67
N VAL A 704 -22.16 11.56 4.26
CA VAL A 704 -23.44 10.91 4.49
C VAL A 704 -23.53 9.59 3.72
N ALA A 705 -23.15 9.55 2.45
CA ALA A 705 -23.16 8.33 1.65
C ALA A 705 -22.28 7.22 2.26
N VAL A 706 -21.10 7.56 2.79
CA VAL A 706 -20.25 6.62 3.52
C VAL A 706 -20.94 6.12 4.79
N ALA A 707 -21.54 7.01 5.60
CA ALA A 707 -22.27 6.62 6.81
C ALA A 707 -23.47 5.71 6.50
N SER A 708 -24.15 5.94 5.38
CA SER A 708 -25.30 5.15 4.92
C SER A 708 -24.96 3.72 4.51
N HIS A 709 -23.68 3.37 4.38
CA HIS A 709 -23.28 2.03 3.98
C HIS A 709 -23.42 1.00 5.11
N SER A 710 -22.83 1.27 6.27
CA SER A 710 -22.82 0.33 7.41
C SER A 710 -23.33 0.97 8.70
N LEU A 711 -22.91 2.20 9.00
CA LEU A 711 -23.23 2.87 10.27
C LEU A 711 -24.74 3.10 10.45
N LEU A 712 -25.38 3.87 9.56
CA LEU A 712 -26.79 4.23 9.73
C LEU A 712 -27.72 3.00 9.71
N PRO A 713 -27.60 2.05 8.77
CA PRO A 713 -28.43 0.85 8.77
C PRO A 713 -28.30 0.02 10.06
N SER A 714 -27.08 -0.13 10.59
CA SER A 714 -26.85 -0.93 11.79
C SER A 714 -27.40 -0.26 13.05
N LEU A 715 -27.27 1.06 13.15
CA LEU A 715 -27.91 1.81 14.24
C LEU A 715 -29.43 1.76 14.16
N SER A 716 -30.03 1.79 12.96
CA SER A 716 -31.48 1.64 12.81
C SER A 716 -31.95 0.23 13.13
N ALA A 717 -31.17 -0.81 12.79
CA ALA A 717 -31.54 -2.21 13.01
C ALA A 717 -31.48 -2.63 14.49
N GLN A 718 -30.65 -1.98 15.29
CA GLN A 718 -30.46 -2.31 16.71
C GLN A 718 -30.63 -1.06 17.58
N PRO A 719 -31.85 -0.50 17.72
CA PRO A 719 -32.08 0.80 18.39
C PRO A 719 -31.64 0.82 19.86
N ASP A 720 -31.77 -0.30 20.56
CA ASP A 720 -31.50 -0.39 22.01
C ASP A 720 -30.06 -0.79 22.37
N ALA A 721 -29.24 -1.19 21.39
CA ALA A 721 -27.86 -1.60 21.63
C ALA A 721 -26.99 -0.42 22.13
N VAL A 722 -25.90 -0.72 22.82
CA VAL A 722 -24.87 0.29 23.13
C VAL A 722 -24.11 0.59 21.85
N TYR A 723 -24.11 1.86 21.42
CA TYR A 723 -23.22 2.29 20.33
C TYR A 723 -21.84 2.61 20.89
N LEU A 724 -20.89 1.70 20.67
CA LEU A 724 -19.51 1.83 21.15
C LEU A 724 -18.64 2.44 20.05
N ALA A 725 -18.04 3.60 20.33
CA ALA A 725 -17.10 4.25 19.43
C ALA A 725 -16.12 5.13 20.21
N ASP A 726 -14.83 4.75 20.24
CA ASP A 726 -13.79 5.52 20.93
C ASP A 726 -13.43 6.81 20.21
N GLY A 727 -13.60 6.86 18.90
CA GLY A 727 -13.33 8.05 18.10
C GLY A 727 -14.41 9.13 18.24
N PHE A 728 -13.98 10.34 18.61
CA PHE A 728 -14.83 11.53 18.73
C PHE A 728 -15.61 11.82 17.44
N SER A 729 -14.96 11.62 16.28
CA SER A 729 -15.61 11.84 14.98
C SER A 729 -16.72 10.82 14.69
N CYS A 730 -16.53 9.55 15.06
CA CYS A 730 -17.56 8.51 14.91
C CYS A 730 -18.79 8.78 15.80
N ARG A 731 -18.58 9.21 17.05
CA ARG A 731 -19.68 9.62 17.95
C ARG A 731 -20.42 10.84 17.42
N THR A 732 -19.68 11.84 16.95
CA THR A 732 -20.25 13.07 16.37
C THR A 732 -21.12 12.75 15.15
N GLN A 733 -20.66 11.88 14.25
CA GLN A 733 -21.42 11.52 13.06
C GLN A 733 -22.75 10.83 13.42
N ALA A 734 -22.71 9.85 14.31
CA ALA A 734 -23.92 9.14 14.75
C ALA A 734 -24.91 10.08 15.44
N ALA A 735 -24.42 11.00 16.29
CA ALA A 735 -25.27 12.00 16.92
C ALA A 735 -25.91 12.95 15.90
N GLN A 736 -25.18 13.39 14.88
CA GLN A 736 -25.70 14.31 13.87
C GLN A 736 -26.66 13.68 12.87
N LEU A 737 -26.42 12.44 12.45
CA LEU A 737 -27.19 11.80 11.38
C LEU A 737 -28.27 10.84 11.88
N ALA A 738 -28.09 10.24 13.06
CA ALA A 738 -29.02 9.27 13.64
C ALA A 738 -29.60 9.71 15.00
N GLY A 739 -29.19 10.87 15.54
CA GLY A 739 -29.59 11.30 16.88
C GLY A 739 -29.11 10.37 17.99
N ARG A 740 -28.13 9.50 17.70
CA ARG A 740 -27.67 8.44 18.61
C ARG A 740 -26.35 8.81 19.26
N GLY A 741 -26.36 8.91 20.59
CA GLY A 741 -25.15 9.04 21.39
C GLY A 741 -24.29 7.78 21.30
N GLY A 742 -22.97 7.94 21.40
CA GLY A 742 -22.03 6.82 21.50
C GLY A 742 -21.21 6.93 22.77
N VAL A 743 -20.69 5.80 23.24
CA VAL A 743 -19.81 5.73 24.40
C VAL A 743 -18.39 5.31 24.00
N HIS A 744 -17.42 5.76 24.79
CA HIS A 744 -16.05 5.28 24.74
C HIS A 744 -15.93 3.98 25.54
N LEU A 745 -15.05 3.05 25.14
CA LEU A 745 -14.82 1.76 25.80
C LEU A 745 -14.59 1.93 27.30
N ALA A 746 -13.68 2.82 27.67
CA ALA A 746 -13.43 3.15 29.07
C ALA A 746 -14.68 3.59 29.86
N THR A 747 -15.60 4.35 29.25
CA THR A 747 -16.84 4.78 29.91
C THR A 747 -17.76 3.59 30.18
N LEU A 748 -17.89 2.69 29.20
CA LEU A 748 -18.65 1.45 29.33
C LEU A 748 -18.05 0.56 30.43
N LEU A 749 -16.73 0.38 30.43
CA LEU A 749 -16.01 -0.42 31.43
C LEU A 749 -15.98 0.21 32.83
N ALA A 750 -16.20 1.52 32.96
CA ALA A 750 -16.34 2.17 34.27
C ALA A 750 -17.71 1.91 34.93
N GLY A 751 -18.61 1.14 34.29
CA GLY A 751 -19.97 0.87 34.80
C GLY A 751 -20.88 2.10 34.80
N ARG A 752 -20.51 3.16 34.06
CA ARG A 752 -21.33 4.35 33.90
C ARG A 752 -22.27 4.10 32.72
N SER A 753 -23.57 4.01 32.98
CA SER A 753 -24.58 3.95 31.91
C SER A 753 -24.40 5.13 30.94
N ALA A 754 -24.55 4.83 29.64
CA ALA A 754 -24.48 5.77 28.53
C ALA A 754 -25.39 6.99 28.69
#